data_AF-A0A0L0C7I2-F1
#
_entry.id   AF-A0A0L0C7I2-F1
#
_cell.length_a   1.000
_cell.length_b   1.000
_cell.length_c   1.000
_cell.angle_alpha   90.00
_cell.angle_beta   90.00
_cell.angle_gamma   90.00
#
_symmetry.space_group_name_H-M   'P 1'
#
loop_
_entity.id
_entity.type
_entity.pdbx_description
1 polymer ?
#
loop_
_entity_poly.entity_id
_entity_poly.type
_entity_poly.pdbx_seq_one_letter_code
_entity_poly.pdbx_strand_id
1 'polypeptide(L)'
;MSNRNILLRQESEDSASIISHSPSMSSLNRLRDTFRRTESLSSQLSSIVSNAASAASGAVLGTSATGATSEASSASTSQVTTPIKKKKPARDPAEIERSNLVNICKLVVKELLEQSVRYGRMLDSDHLPLQHFFIVIEHVLGHGLRTKKGLLGPRKELWDLLQCVETYCPEAQDITASVRDLPTVRTHIGRARAWLRIALMQKKLSDYLQALIEHREDALYEYYEPHALMMSDEIVIIMGILVGLNVIDCNLCVKEEDLDSQQGVIDFSLYLRSSSRNNDNDNDEECNQTIDANGQGNMIAVLDQKNYIEELNRHLNATVANLQAKVESLTTTNALMKEDLAIARNSLLALQAENQAMRQNSQINAGPPSINSNQSDNSSNSKENDKAVVESLKAELEKEKKKSSELDKELKLQISLKAESDMAMKLLEKDIHEKQDTIVSLRLQLDEIKQINLEMYRKLQECEASLKHKTELLLKLESQKEDMASTIAHLEKKWSNDKVNLGEILKTTSSTLSNQVSASEERATRAEIEVHKERELRLQLQENELKLKEKIISLENKTKEFNDEVQKNQKLKIDLEKIHHQWSEAQTTLEELGIQLSESKLKVAELQEKDKRQQELLNNSLTSSQSYLNEIQPIAGAAGIWAPDSIATHCTACKKEFNLTRRKHHCRSCGEIFCRTCSDHTLPLLNENGQLGKPVRVIHKTIFIGEGTKKKFVVKKKVKKGFFLLIEKTNFKTFYNNLLNLRCKCKKTNKMTRKFCVGGNWKMNGDKQSIAEIAKTLTSATLDDNTEIVLGCPFIYLSYARELFPAKFNISAQNCYKVPKGAFTGEVSPAMLKDVGANWVILGHSERRHVFGEPDELIAEKAAHALAEGLKVIACIGETLEEREAGKTEQVVASQMAAYAKTVKDWTNVVVAYEPVWAIGTGKTATPQQAQEVHAYLRKWLAENISKEVSDSLRIQYGGSVTAANCKELASQPDIDGFLVGGASLKPEFVEIINARKYIDVTTKSFQIYNVNIKMCILESNLVFFLIIAKYLLFIFLA
;
A
#
# COMPACT_ATOMS: atom_id res chain seq x y z
N MET A 1 78.93 52.55 10.59
CA MET A 1 78.20 53.70 11.16
C MET A 1 76.81 53.21 11.51
N SER A 2 76.64 52.81 12.76
CA SER A 2 75.90 53.56 13.81
C SER A 2 74.40 53.31 13.70
N ASN A 3 73.68 52.87 14.73
CA ASN A 3 74.08 52.46 16.07
C ASN A 3 72.82 51.90 16.77
N ARG A 4 73.03 50.80 17.54
CA ARG A 4 72.64 50.64 18.95
C ARG A 4 71.14 50.57 19.32
N ASN A 5 70.67 49.41 19.80
CA ASN A 5 70.74 48.91 21.21
C ASN A 5 69.49 49.37 21.99
N ILE A 6 68.90 48.68 22.97
CA ILE A 6 69.27 47.63 23.93
C ILE A 6 67.91 47.28 24.63
N LEU A 7 67.51 46.00 24.75
CA LEU A 7 67.62 45.14 25.97
C LEU A 7 66.52 45.50 27.02
N LEU A 8 65.72 44.61 27.62
CA LEU A 8 65.97 43.34 28.33
C LEU A 8 64.62 42.61 28.54
N ARG A 9 64.50 41.27 28.37
CA ARG A 9 64.83 40.17 29.33
C ARG A 9 63.96 40.22 30.61
N GLN A 10 63.42 39.13 31.16
CA GLN A 10 63.98 37.78 31.36
C GLN A 10 62.88 36.83 31.91
N GLU A 11 62.73 35.61 31.37
CA GLU A 11 63.01 34.26 31.98
C GLU A 11 61.98 33.81 33.06
N SER A 12 61.43 32.59 33.06
CA SER A 12 62.04 31.23 33.04
C SER A 12 61.07 30.19 32.41
N GLU A 13 61.48 29.15 31.63
CA GLU A 13 62.14 27.88 32.03
C GLU A 13 61.36 27.14 33.14
N ASP A 14 60.92 25.87 33.09
CA ASP A 14 61.30 24.61 32.42
C ASP A 14 60.00 23.78 32.14
N SER A 15 59.87 22.70 31.36
CA SER A 15 60.77 21.58 31.05
C SER A 15 60.24 20.82 29.83
N ALA A 16 61.15 20.32 28.99
CA ALA A 16 60.89 19.40 27.91
C ALA A 16 60.49 17.98 28.41
N SER A 17 59.91 17.18 27.50
CA SER A 17 60.45 15.86 27.08
C SER A 17 59.41 14.69 27.00
N ILE A 18 59.28 14.13 25.78
CA ILE A 18 59.24 12.69 25.43
C ILE A 18 57.85 12.00 25.22
N ILE A 19 57.83 11.20 24.13
CA ILE A 19 57.05 10.00 23.78
C ILE A 19 55.84 10.15 22.85
N SER A 20 56.11 10.00 21.56
CA SER A 20 55.21 9.37 20.59
C SER A 20 55.02 7.87 20.92
N HIS A 21 53.84 7.48 21.38
CA HIS A 21 53.42 6.07 21.43
C HIS A 21 52.05 5.90 20.80
N SER A 22 52.03 5.30 19.61
CA SER A 22 50.85 4.65 19.04
C SER A 22 50.41 3.50 19.96
N PRO A 23 49.13 3.35 20.31
CA PRO A 23 48.70 2.23 21.13
C PRO A 23 48.74 0.94 20.31
N SER A 24 49.42 -0.08 20.85
CA SER A 24 49.43 -1.42 20.26
C SER A 24 48.00 -2.02 20.21
N MET A 25 47.75 -2.86 19.20
CA MET A 25 46.52 -3.67 19.02
C MET A 25 46.05 -4.42 20.28
N SER A 26 46.90 -4.58 21.30
CA SER A 26 46.54 -5.22 22.57
C SER A 26 45.65 -4.35 23.47
N SER A 27 45.72 -3.01 23.39
CA SER A 27 44.88 -2.10 24.19
C SER A 27 43.46 -1.99 23.64
N LEU A 28 43.30 -2.03 22.32
CA LEU A 28 41.99 -2.07 21.65
C LEU A 28 41.26 -3.40 21.90
N ASN A 29 41.98 -4.52 21.94
CA ASN A 29 41.38 -5.80 22.33
C ASN A 29 41.02 -5.85 23.81
N ARG A 30 41.81 -5.24 24.71
CA ARG A 30 41.44 -5.10 26.13
C ARG A 30 40.18 -4.24 26.33
N LEU A 31 40.01 -3.16 25.57
CA LEU A 31 38.79 -2.33 25.57
C LEU A 31 37.57 -3.09 25.04
N ARG A 32 37.75 -3.87 23.97
CA ARG A 32 36.69 -4.70 23.38
C ARG A 32 36.28 -5.87 24.30
N ASP A 33 37.23 -6.47 25.02
CA ASP A 33 36.94 -7.52 26.01
C ASP A 33 36.31 -6.96 27.30
N THR A 34 36.65 -5.72 27.67
CA THR A 34 35.97 -5.00 28.76
C THR A 34 34.53 -4.68 28.37
N PHE A 35 34.28 -4.30 27.10
CA PHE A 35 32.95 -4.05 26.54
C PHE A 35 32.06 -5.30 26.47
N ARG A 36 32.62 -6.46 26.07
CA ARG A 36 31.90 -7.74 26.11
C ARG A 36 31.55 -8.17 27.55
N ARG A 37 32.40 -7.83 28.53
CA ARG A 37 32.10 -8.07 29.94
C ARG A 37 30.99 -7.15 30.46
N THR A 38 30.91 -5.89 30.01
CA THR A 38 29.80 -4.98 30.37
C THR A 38 28.48 -5.33 29.67
N GLU A 39 28.48 -5.83 28.43
CA GLU A 39 27.28 -6.40 27.79
C GLU A 39 26.79 -7.68 28.51
N SER A 40 27.74 -8.54 28.93
CA SER A 40 27.42 -9.71 29.75
C SER A 40 26.88 -9.30 31.13
N LEU A 41 27.41 -8.25 31.76
CA LEU A 41 26.92 -7.73 33.04
C LEU A 41 25.56 -7.05 32.89
N SER A 42 25.29 -6.33 31.80
CA SER A 42 24.00 -5.69 31.51
C SER A 42 22.89 -6.72 31.25
N SER A 43 23.18 -7.78 30.49
CA SER A 43 22.26 -8.89 30.27
C SER A 43 22.03 -9.72 31.55
N GLN A 44 23.08 -9.94 32.35
CA GLN A 44 22.96 -10.59 33.66
C GLN A 44 22.18 -9.74 34.66
N LEU A 45 22.42 -8.44 34.74
CA LEU A 45 21.68 -7.50 35.59
C LEU A 45 20.20 -7.41 35.17
N SER A 46 19.90 -7.37 33.87
CA SER A 46 18.52 -7.40 33.38
C SER A 46 17.81 -8.71 33.75
N SER A 47 18.52 -9.85 33.72
CA SER A 47 17.95 -11.14 34.14
C SER A 47 17.79 -11.25 35.65
N ILE A 48 18.72 -10.71 36.44
CA ILE A 48 18.69 -10.71 37.90
C ILE A 48 17.59 -9.79 38.42
N VAL A 49 17.39 -8.62 37.79
CA VAL A 49 16.33 -7.67 38.14
C VAL A 49 14.95 -8.20 37.71
N SER A 50 14.80 -8.83 36.54
CA SER A 50 13.55 -9.48 36.14
C SER A 50 13.19 -10.69 37.03
N ASN A 51 14.19 -11.49 37.42
CA ASN A 51 13.99 -12.61 38.33
C ASN A 51 13.73 -12.15 39.78
N ALA A 52 14.35 -11.06 40.24
CA ALA A 52 14.06 -10.45 41.54
C ALA A 52 12.66 -9.82 41.59
N ALA A 53 12.19 -9.19 40.50
CA ALA A 53 10.85 -8.64 40.38
C ALA A 53 9.76 -9.73 40.35
N SER A 54 10.03 -10.87 39.71
CA SER A 54 9.15 -12.05 39.73
C SER A 54 9.16 -12.78 41.08
N ALA A 55 10.30 -12.81 41.79
CA ALA A 55 10.41 -13.39 43.13
C ALA A 55 9.75 -12.52 44.22
N ALA A 56 9.81 -11.18 44.10
CA ALA A 56 9.15 -10.25 45.02
C ALA A 56 7.61 -10.25 44.87
N SER A 57 7.09 -10.57 43.68
CA SER A 57 5.66 -10.69 43.42
C SER A 57 5.04 -11.99 43.97
N GLY A 58 5.87 -12.98 44.34
CA GLY A 58 5.44 -14.28 44.87
C GLY A 58 5.49 -14.42 46.40
N ALA A 59 5.98 -13.40 47.13
CA ALA A 59 6.28 -13.51 48.57
C ALA A 59 5.40 -12.62 49.48
N VAL A 60 4.26 -12.12 49.00
CA VAL A 60 3.30 -11.36 49.83
C VAL A 60 1.92 -12.01 49.74
N LEU A 61 1.77 -13.20 50.31
CA LEU A 61 0.49 -13.77 50.76
C LEU A 61 0.78 -14.96 51.69
N GLY A 62 0.97 -14.66 52.98
CA GLY A 62 1.10 -15.67 54.02
C GLY A 62 1.03 -15.05 55.42
N THR A 63 -0.04 -15.39 56.16
CA THR A 63 -0.25 -15.23 57.62
C THR A 63 -0.42 -13.79 58.16
N SER A 64 -1.39 -13.41 59.00
CA SER A 64 -2.44 -14.13 59.74
C SER A 64 -3.39 -13.14 60.47
N ALA A 65 -4.70 -13.44 60.43
CA ALA A 65 -5.77 -13.28 61.42
C ALA A 65 -5.83 -12.10 62.43
N THR A 66 -7.00 -11.44 62.53
CA THR A 66 -8.05 -11.67 63.58
C THR A 66 -9.13 -10.57 63.54
N GLY A 67 -10.41 -10.93 63.83
CA GLY A 67 -11.34 -9.99 64.49
C GLY A 67 -12.70 -9.67 63.84
N ALA A 68 -13.65 -10.62 63.93
CA ALA A 68 -15.04 -10.43 64.37
C ALA A 68 -16.14 -9.74 63.50
N THR A 69 -17.14 -10.58 63.15
CA THR A 69 -18.62 -10.41 63.26
C THR A 69 -19.31 -9.31 62.44
N SER A 70 -20.35 -9.56 61.62
CA SER A 70 -21.58 -10.32 61.90
C SER A 70 -22.43 -10.53 60.63
N GLU A 71 -23.10 -11.69 60.58
CA GLU A 71 -24.48 -11.98 60.07
C GLU A 71 -24.91 -11.56 58.65
N ALA A 72 -25.63 -12.35 57.84
CA ALA A 72 -26.10 -13.74 57.90
C ALA A 72 -26.68 -14.16 56.53
N SER A 73 -26.57 -15.46 56.21
CA SER A 73 -27.47 -16.28 55.38
C SER A 73 -27.60 -15.97 53.87
N SER A 74 -27.63 -16.92 52.94
CA SER A 74 -27.58 -18.38 52.98
C SER A 74 -27.48 -18.92 51.56
N ALA A 75 -26.81 -20.08 51.41
CA ALA A 75 -27.10 -21.21 50.52
C ALA A 75 -27.26 -20.95 48.99
N SER A 76 -26.74 -21.75 48.06
CA SER A 76 -25.97 -22.99 48.08
C SER A 76 -25.78 -23.41 46.62
N THR A 77 -24.76 -24.22 46.38
CA THR A 77 -24.67 -25.23 45.30
C THR A 77 -23.97 -24.81 44.01
N SER A 78 -22.72 -25.27 43.97
CA SER A 78 -21.81 -25.40 42.85
C SER A 78 -22.43 -26.09 41.63
N GLN A 79 -22.35 -25.45 40.48
CA GLN A 79 -22.34 -26.14 39.18
C GLN A 79 -21.12 -25.71 38.38
N VAL A 80 -20.34 -26.71 38.00
CA VAL A 80 -19.21 -26.65 37.09
C VAL A 80 -19.69 -26.07 35.77
N THR A 81 -19.24 -24.85 35.46
CA THR A 81 -19.38 -24.24 34.14
C THR A 81 -17.99 -23.97 33.57
N THR A 82 -17.79 -24.46 32.36
CA THR A 82 -16.62 -24.25 31.51
C THR A 82 -16.34 -22.75 31.30
N PRO A 83 -15.08 -22.31 31.22
CA PRO A 83 -14.76 -20.89 31.21
C PRO A 83 -15.16 -20.23 29.89
N ILE A 84 -16.15 -19.35 29.97
CA ILE A 84 -16.44 -18.36 28.92
C ILE A 84 -15.19 -17.47 28.76
N LYS A 85 -14.59 -17.48 27.57
CA LYS A 85 -13.53 -16.53 27.19
C LYS A 85 -14.05 -15.11 27.35
N LYS A 86 -13.65 -14.42 28.42
CA LYS A 86 -13.84 -12.97 28.57
C LYS A 86 -13.05 -12.27 27.45
N LYS A 87 -13.73 -11.45 26.64
CA LYS A 87 -13.06 -10.47 25.76
C LYS A 87 -12.14 -9.60 26.63
N LYS A 88 -10.86 -9.46 26.23
CA LYS A 88 -9.93 -8.48 26.83
C LYS A 88 -10.55 -7.08 26.71
N PRO A 89 -10.51 -6.23 27.75
CA PRO A 89 -10.85 -4.82 27.59
C PRO A 89 -9.83 -4.15 26.65
N ALA A 90 -10.27 -3.15 25.90
CA ALA A 90 -9.38 -2.31 25.08
C ALA A 90 -8.29 -1.71 25.97
N ARG A 91 -7.02 -1.75 25.52
CA ARG A 91 -5.88 -1.17 26.26
C ARG A 91 -6.08 0.35 26.45
N ASP A 92 -5.65 0.85 27.60
CA ASP A 92 -5.73 2.28 27.95
C ASP A 92 -4.87 3.11 26.97
N PRO A 93 -5.43 4.13 26.29
CA PRO A 93 -4.68 5.02 25.41
C PRO A 93 -3.41 5.61 26.05
N ALA A 94 -3.45 5.93 27.35
CA ALA A 94 -2.30 6.48 28.06
C ALA A 94 -1.14 5.47 28.18
N GLU A 95 -1.44 4.17 28.27
CA GLU A 95 -0.43 3.10 28.31
C GLU A 95 0.28 2.93 26.97
N ILE A 96 -0.47 3.11 25.87
CA ILE A 96 0.08 3.08 24.51
C ILE A 96 1.00 4.28 24.27
N GLU A 97 0.59 5.47 24.72
CA GLU A 97 1.39 6.69 24.61
C GLU A 97 2.71 6.58 25.38
N ARG A 98 2.68 6.10 26.63
CA ARG A 98 3.90 5.84 27.42
C ARG A 98 4.85 4.85 26.75
N SER A 99 4.32 3.71 26.30
CA SER A 99 5.13 2.68 25.64
C SER A 99 5.80 3.21 24.35
N ASN A 100 5.07 4.02 23.58
CA ASN A 100 5.61 4.65 22.38
C ASN A 100 6.73 5.65 22.70
N LEU A 101 6.56 6.50 23.72
CA LEU A 101 7.60 7.44 24.15
C LEU A 101 8.88 6.73 24.61
N VAL A 102 8.76 5.64 25.36
CA VAL A 102 9.91 4.81 25.78
C VAL A 102 10.65 4.23 24.57
N ASN A 103 9.92 3.71 23.58
CA ASN A 103 10.52 3.15 22.38
C ASN A 103 11.22 4.19 21.50
N ILE A 104 10.62 5.37 21.34
CA ILE A 104 11.23 6.47 20.59
C ILE A 104 12.50 6.95 21.30
N CYS A 105 12.45 7.13 22.63
CA CYS A 105 13.60 7.54 23.42
C CYS A 105 14.76 6.54 23.30
N LYS A 106 14.48 5.23 23.37
CA LYS A 106 15.46 4.15 23.13
C LYS A 106 16.17 4.29 21.79
N LEU A 107 15.41 4.52 20.71
CA LEU A 107 15.95 4.57 19.37
C LEU A 107 16.82 5.82 19.15
N VAL A 108 16.37 6.98 19.63
CA VAL A 108 17.12 8.24 19.47
C VAL A 108 18.42 8.23 20.27
N VAL A 109 18.40 7.75 21.52
CA VAL A 109 19.62 7.65 22.33
C VAL A 109 20.60 6.62 21.75
N LYS A 110 20.09 5.48 21.25
CA LYS A 110 20.93 4.49 20.58
C LYS A 110 21.65 5.09 19.36
N GLU A 111 20.93 5.81 18.51
CA GLU A 111 21.51 6.48 17.34
C GLU A 111 22.57 7.53 17.75
N LEU A 112 22.26 8.35 18.74
CA LEU A 112 23.18 9.38 19.26
C LEU A 112 24.47 8.77 19.82
N LEU A 113 24.37 7.64 20.53
CA LEU A 113 25.53 6.90 21.04
C LEU A 113 26.33 6.23 19.92
N GLU A 114 25.67 5.62 18.94
CA GLU A 114 26.36 5.00 17.80
C GLU A 114 27.12 6.03 16.97
N GLN A 115 26.53 7.21 16.72
CA GLN A 115 27.18 8.27 15.95
C GLN A 115 28.36 8.90 16.71
N SER A 116 28.18 9.21 18.00
CA SER A 116 29.28 9.76 18.81
C SER A 116 30.48 8.79 18.88
N VAL A 117 30.25 7.49 19.02
CA VAL A 117 31.31 6.46 19.03
C VAL A 117 31.98 6.29 17.66
N ARG A 118 31.22 6.35 16.56
CA ARG A 118 31.79 6.18 15.20
C ARG A 118 32.71 7.33 14.80
N TYR A 119 32.38 8.55 15.18
CA TYR A 119 33.13 9.72 14.74
C TYR A 119 34.16 10.21 15.75
N GLY A 120 34.09 9.80 17.02
CA GLY A 120 35.06 10.15 18.06
C GLY A 120 35.20 11.67 18.26
N ARG A 121 34.14 12.42 17.97
CA ARG A 121 34.12 13.89 17.95
C ARG A 121 33.17 14.41 19.02
N MET A 122 33.53 15.58 19.56
CA MET A 122 32.66 16.42 20.37
C MET A 122 31.43 16.83 19.55
N LEU A 123 30.24 16.70 20.12
CA LEU A 123 28.98 17.06 19.45
C LEU A 123 28.67 18.55 19.69
N ASP A 124 28.30 19.25 18.63
CA ASP A 124 27.81 20.63 18.67
C ASP A 124 26.29 20.68 18.45
N SER A 125 25.73 21.87 18.52
CA SER A 125 24.30 22.11 18.38
C SER A 125 23.74 21.82 16.98
N ASP A 126 24.58 21.76 15.96
CA ASP A 126 24.20 21.44 14.58
C ASP A 126 24.04 19.93 14.35
N HIS A 127 24.40 19.11 15.35
CA HIS A 127 24.25 17.66 15.26
C HIS A 127 22.77 17.22 15.32
N LEU A 128 22.23 16.81 14.17
CA LEU A 128 20.81 16.48 14.02
C LEU A 128 20.28 15.41 15.01
N PRO A 129 20.97 14.28 15.27
CA PRO A 129 20.51 13.33 16.31
C PRO A 129 20.44 13.93 17.71
N LEU A 130 21.30 14.91 18.02
CA LEU A 130 21.30 15.61 19.30
C LEU A 130 20.11 16.56 19.41
N GLN A 131 19.75 17.25 18.33
CA GLN A 131 18.52 18.05 18.27
C GLN A 131 17.27 17.17 18.46
N HIS A 132 17.22 16.00 17.80
CA HIS A 132 16.15 15.02 17.99
C HIS A 132 16.04 14.52 19.43
N PHE A 133 17.18 14.29 20.08
CA PHE A 133 17.21 13.93 21.50
C PHE A 133 16.54 15.00 22.37
N PHE A 134 16.85 16.29 22.16
CA PHE A 134 16.24 17.38 22.94
C PHE A 134 14.72 17.49 22.72
N ILE A 135 14.23 17.25 21.50
CA ILE A 135 12.78 17.24 21.22
C ILE A 135 12.09 16.09 21.95
N VAL A 136 12.69 14.89 21.92
CA VAL A 136 12.10 13.70 22.54
C VAL A 136 12.12 13.80 24.06
N ILE A 137 13.21 14.28 24.68
CA ILE A 137 13.26 14.44 26.14
C ILE A 137 12.29 15.53 26.62
N GLU A 138 12.09 16.60 25.85
CA GLU A 138 11.06 17.61 26.12
C GLU A 138 9.65 16.98 26.12
N HIS A 139 9.34 16.08 25.18
CA HIS A 139 8.06 15.37 25.15
C HIS A 139 7.90 14.36 26.29
N VAL A 140 8.97 13.65 26.67
CA VAL A 140 8.98 12.73 27.82
C VAL A 140 8.68 13.49 29.11
N LEU A 141 9.34 14.62 29.33
CA LEU A 141 9.11 15.48 30.49
C LEU A 141 7.78 16.27 30.40
N GLY A 142 7.25 16.49 29.20
CA GLY A 142 5.94 17.13 29.02
C GLY A 142 4.75 16.19 29.22
N HIS A 143 4.94 14.88 29.10
CA HIS A 143 3.84 13.91 29.05
C HIS A 143 3.08 13.81 30.38
N GLY A 144 1.82 14.26 30.36
CA GLY A 144 0.93 14.23 31.53
C GLY A 144 1.21 15.33 32.55
N LEU A 145 1.94 16.38 32.17
CA LEU A 145 2.12 17.58 32.99
C LEU A 145 0.76 18.30 33.14
N ARG A 146 0.39 18.64 34.37
CA ARG A 146 -0.93 19.21 34.69
C ARG A 146 -1.09 20.61 34.11
N THR A 147 -2.01 20.77 33.15
CA THR A 147 -2.42 22.10 32.67
C THR A 147 -3.55 22.67 33.54
N LYS A 148 -3.39 23.93 33.98
CA LYS A 148 -4.29 24.78 34.79
C LYS A 148 -5.68 24.21 35.15
N LYS A 149 -5.94 24.03 36.46
CA LYS A 149 -7.29 24.05 37.07
C LYS A 149 -7.48 25.36 37.86
N GLY A 150 -8.14 26.36 37.27
CA GLY A 150 -8.62 27.57 37.98
C GLY A 150 -7.87 28.89 37.72
N LEU A 151 -8.54 30.03 37.96
CA LEU A 151 -8.13 31.39 37.53
C LEU A 151 -6.94 31.99 38.31
N LEU A 152 -6.59 31.45 39.49
CA LEU A 152 -5.69 32.08 40.48
C LEU A 152 -4.49 31.21 40.93
N GLY A 153 -4.27 30.03 40.34
CA GLY A 153 -3.11 29.18 40.66
C GLY A 153 -1.86 29.55 39.84
N PRO A 154 -0.63 29.43 40.40
CA PRO A 154 0.61 29.60 39.64
C PRO A 154 0.67 28.57 38.51
N ARG A 155 1.22 28.96 37.36
CA ARG A 155 1.43 28.03 36.24
C ARG A 155 2.51 27.03 36.65
N LYS A 156 2.23 25.73 36.49
CA LYS A 156 3.20 24.66 36.71
C LYS A 156 3.81 24.30 35.36
N GLU A 157 4.86 25.02 34.97
CA GLU A 157 5.55 24.82 33.69
C GLU A 157 6.81 23.96 33.90
N LEU A 158 7.34 23.38 32.81
CA LEU A 158 8.50 22.47 32.89
C LEU A 158 9.72 23.12 33.56
N TRP A 159 9.92 24.42 33.36
CA TRP A 159 10.98 25.18 34.02
C TRP A 159 10.85 25.23 35.54
N ASP A 160 9.62 25.27 36.06
CA ASP A 160 9.39 25.31 37.52
C ASP A 160 9.76 23.98 38.16
N LEU A 161 9.49 22.87 37.46
CA LEU A 161 9.93 21.54 37.86
C LEU A 161 11.46 21.41 37.85
N LEU A 162 12.13 21.87 36.80
CA LEU A 162 13.60 21.76 36.68
C LEU A 162 14.34 22.62 37.71
N GLN A 163 13.76 23.75 38.12
CA GLN A 163 14.31 24.54 39.23
C GLN A 163 14.27 23.77 40.55
N CYS A 164 13.24 22.95 40.81
CA CYS A 164 13.16 22.16 42.03
C CYS A 164 14.33 21.16 42.20
N VAL A 165 15.04 20.82 41.13
CA VAL A 165 16.25 19.99 41.19
C VAL A 165 17.29 20.59 42.14
N GLU A 166 17.43 21.92 42.19
CA GLU A 166 18.40 22.59 43.08
C GLU A 166 18.13 22.37 44.57
N THR A 167 16.91 21.94 44.92
CA THR A 167 16.53 21.58 46.30
C THR A 167 17.08 20.22 46.72
N TYR A 168 17.24 19.30 45.76
CA TYR A 168 17.69 17.92 46.01
C TYR A 168 19.17 17.73 45.65
N CYS A 169 19.67 18.47 44.66
CA CYS A 169 21.06 18.45 44.21
C CYS A 169 21.62 19.88 44.26
N PRO A 170 22.37 20.26 45.31
CA PRO A 170 22.93 21.61 45.44
C PRO A 170 23.81 22.02 44.25
N GLU A 171 24.45 21.06 43.57
CA GLU A 171 25.27 21.30 42.37
C GLU A 171 24.44 21.83 41.19
N ALA A 172 23.12 21.59 41.18
CA ALA A 172 22.23 22.12 40.15
C ALA A 172 21.91 23.62 40.35
N GLN A 173 22.31 24.23 41.46
CA GLN A 173 22.09 25.65 41.71
C GLN A 173 22.85 26.53 40.71
N ASP A 174 24.07 26.13 40.33
CA ASP A 174 24.91 26.88 39.39
C ASP A 174 24.29 26.95 37.98
N ILE A 175 23.75 25.82 37.50
CA ILE A 175 23.06 25.77 36.20
C ILE A 175 21.74 26.52 36.23
N THR A 176 21.01 26.44 37.35
CA THR A 176 19.71 27.07 37.49
C THR A 176 19.84 28.58 37.60
N ALA A 177 20.86 29.09 38.30
CA ALA A 177 21.23 30.51 38.30
C ALA A 177 21.66 30.97 36.89
N SER A 178 22.53 30.21 36.21
CA SER A 178 23.02 30.55 34.87
C SER A 178 21.89 30.69 33.83
N VAL A 179 20.86 29.84 33.89
CA VAL A 179 19.70 29.90 32.99
C VAL A 179 18.75 31.05 33.37
N ARG A 180 18.60 31.33 34.67
CA ARG A 180 17.74 32.40 35.18
C ARG A 180 18.21 33.78 34.74
N ASP A 181 19.54 33.97 34.72
CA ASP A 181 20.19 35.23 34.36
C ASP A 181 20.47 35.37 32.85
N LEU A 182 20.00 34.43 32.03
CA LEU A 182 20.23 34.43 30.58
C LEU A 182 19.34 35.47 29.88
N PRO A 183 19.89 36.57 29.34
CA PRO A 183 19.08 37.69 28.83
C PRO A 183 18.43 37.41 27.47
N THR A 184 18.92 36.40 26.74
CA THR A 184 18.47 36.04 25.39
C THR A 184 17.24 35.15 25.37
N VAL A 185 16.91 34.47 26.48
CA VAL A 185 15.82 33.50 26.57
C VAL A 185 14.69 34.02 27.46
N ARG A 186 13.52 34.22 26.88
CA ARG A 186 12.38 34.91 27.51
C ARG A 186 11.31 33.96 28.00
N THR A 187 11.18 32.78 27.42
CA THR A 187 10.10 31.83 27.73
C THR A 187 10.55 30.78 28.76
N HIS A 188 9.60 30.25 29.54
CA HIS A 188 9.89 29.14 30.46
C HIS A 188 10.32 27.88 29.69
N ILE A 189 9.74 27.60 28.53
CA ILE A 189 10.15 26.45 27.72
C ILE A 189 11.57 26.63 27.16
N GLY A 190 11.94 27.84 26.74
CA GLY A 190 13.30 28.17 26.34
C GLY A 190 14.30 28.02 27.50
N ARG A 191 13.90 28.41 28.72
CA ARG A 191 14.72 28.19 29.93
C ARG A 191 14.89 26.70 30.24
N ALA A 192 13.82 25.91 30.13
CA ALA A 192 13.91 24.45 30.28
C ALA A 192 14.87 23.83 29.25
N ARG A 193 14.81 24.29 27.99
CA ARG A 193 15.73 23.88 26.91
C ARG A 193 17.18 24.26 27.18
N ALA A 194 17.44 25.45 27.71
CA ALA A 194 18.77 25.88 28.10
C ALA A 194 19.31 25.02 29.24
N TRP A 195 18.49 24.75 30.26
CA TRP A 195 18.85 23.93 31.41
C TRP A 195 19.21 22.50 31.01
N LEU A 196 18.40 21.87 30.14
CA LEU A 196 18.67 20.51 29.64
C LEU A 196 19.98 20.43 28.85
N ARG A 197 20.30 21.45 28.05
CA ARG A 197 21.57 21.53 27.30
C ARG A 197 22.77 21.63 28.25
N ILE A 198 22.69 22.49 29.27
CA ILE A 198 23.78 22.67 30.25
C ILE A 198 23.95 21.40 31.10
N ALA A 199 22.85 20.79 31.56
CA ALA A 199 22.88 19.54 32.32
C ALA A 199 23.50 18.37 31.52
N LEU A 200 23.25 18.32 30.21
CA LEU A 200 23.89 17.34 29.32
C LEU A 200 25.38 17.62 29.15
N MET A 201 25.78 18.89 28.93
CA MET A 201 27.19 19.28 28.85
C MET A 201 27.97 18.97 30.14
N GLN A 202 27.32 19.07 31.30
CA GLN A 202 27.89 18.69 32.59
C GLN A 202 27.91 17.18 32.84
N LYS A 203 27.32 16.36 31.95
CA LYS A 203 27.18 14.89 32.11
C LYS A 203 26.43 14.52 33.39
N LYS A 204 25.44 15.35 33.75
CA LYS A 204 24.62 15.22 34.98
C LYS A 204 23.13 15.14 34.72
N LEU A 205 22.71 15.16 33.45
CA LEU A 205 21.31 15.08 33.07
C LEU A 205 20.59 13.84 33.66
N SER A 206 21.21 12.66 33.61
CA SER A 206 20.64 11.44 34.21
C SER A 206 20.50 11.57 35.73
N ASP A 207 21.53 12.10 36.39
CA ASP A 207 21.61 12.19 37.85
C ASP A 207 20.55 13.14 38.39
N TYR A 208 20.37 14.30 37.74
CA TYR A 208 19.37 15.28 38.13
C TYR A 208 17.92 14.81 37.92
N LEU A 209 17.64 14.12 36.81
CA LEU A 209 16.31 13.56 36.56
C LEU A 209 16.01 12.37 37.49
N GLN A 210 17.04 11.58 37.83
CA GLN A 210 16.94 10.50 38.79
C GLN A 210 16.57 11.03 40.19
N ALA A 211 17.16 12.14 40.63
CA ALA A 211 16.81 12.78 41.90
C ALA A 211 15.32 13.16 41.98
N LEU A 212 14.73 13.67 40.88
CA LEU A 212 13.30 13.97 40.83
C LEU A 212 12.43 12.71 40.95
N ILE A 213 12.88 11.57 40.40
CA ILE A 213 12.15 10.30 40.44
C ILE A 213 12.26 9.65 41.83
N GLU A 214 13.41 9.76 42.49
CA GLU A 214 13.60 9.30 43.87
C GLU A 214 12.69 10.04 44.86
N HIS A 215 12.38 11.30 44.56
CA HIS A 215 11.43 12.12 45.31
C HIS A 215 10.06 12.25 44.61
N ARG A 216 9.61 11.22 43.86
CA ARG A 216 8.37 11.26 43.06
C ARG A 216 7.13 11.72 43.84
N GLU A 217 6.96 11.25 45.07
CA GLU A 217 5.77 11.56 45.88
C GLU A 217 5.72 13.03 46.33
N ASP A 218 6.89 13.66 46.55
CA ASP A 218 7.00 15.04 47.04
C ASP A 218 7.19 16.04 45.88
N ALA A 219 8.03 15.70 44.90
CA ALA A 219 8.44 16.59 43.82
C ALA A 219 7.54 16.51 42.58
N LEU A 220 7.06 15.31 42.20
CA LEU A 220 6.38 15.09 40.91
C LEU A 220 4.85 15.03 41.04
N TYR A 221 4.33 14.56 42.17
CA TYR A 221 2.89 14.41 42.42
C TYR A 221 2.08 15.69 42.18
N GLU A 222 2.70 16.83 42.53
CA GLU A 222 2.14 18.15 42.36
C GLU A 222 2.09 18.65 40.92
N TYR A 223 2.97 18.14 40.05
CA TYR A 223 3.17 18.61 38.68
C TYR A 223 2.55 17.68 37.63
N TYR A 224 2.44 16.37 37.89
CA TYR A 224 1.99 15.38 36.92
C TYR A 224 0.65 14.73 37.29
N GLU A 225 -0.12 14.35 36.27
CA GLU A 225 -1.29 13.48 36.43
C GLU A 225 -0.86 12.03 36.74
N PRO A 226 -1.67 11.21 37.45
CA PRO A 226 -1.25 9.86 37.88
C PRO A 226 -0.83 8.91 36.75
N HIS A 227 -1.42 9.06 35.55
CA HIS A 227 -1.09 8.27 34.35
C HIS A 227 0.15 8.77 33.57
N ALA A 228 0.82 9.83 34.04
CA ALA A 228 1.97 10.41 33.37
C ALA A 228 3.18 9.45 33.33
N LEU A 229 4.05 9.60 32.34
CA LEU A 229 5.24 8.77 32.19
C LEU A 229 6.20 8.94 33.37
N MET A 230 6.40 10.17 33.84
CA MET A 230 7.22 10.48 35.02
C MET A 230 6.69 9.86 36.33
N MET A 231 5.40 9.49 36.36
CA MET A 231 4.74 8.82 37.48
C MET A 231 4.64 7.30 37.31
N SER A 232 5.10 6.75 36.18
CA SER A 232 5.10 5.32 35.86
C SER A 232 6.47 4.68 36.12
N ASP A 233 6.52 3.37 36.36
CA ASP A 233 7.78 2.62 36.51
C ASP A 233 8.55 2.51 35.19
N GLU A 234 7.88 2.74 34.05
CA GLU A 234 8.49 2.78 32.72
C GLU A 234 9.58 3.88 32.60
N ILE A 235 9.51 4.95 33.41
CA ILE A 235 10.53 6.02 33.40
C ILE A 235 11.92 5.52 33.81
N VAL A 236 11.99 4.46 34.64
CA VAL A 236 13.26 3.87 35.08
C VAL A 236 14.06 3.35 33.89
N ILE A 237 13.38 2.88 32.84
CA ILE A 237 14.00 2.45 31.58
C ILE A 237 14.66 3.64 30.88
N ILE A 238 13.96 4.79 30.81
CA ILE A 238 14.50 6.01 30.22
C ILE A 238 15.72 6.49 31.01
N MET A 239 15.66 6.47 32.35
CA MET A 239 16.81 6.85 33.18
C MET A 239 18.03 5.97 32.92
N GLY A 240 17.85 4.65 32.84
CA GLY A 240 18.93 3.71 32.51
C GLY A 240 19.57 3.97 31.14
N ILE A 241 18.77 4.43 30.17
CA ILE A 241 19.27 4.81 28.84
C ILE A 241 20.04 6.13 28.88
N LEU A 242 19.55 7.12 29.63
CA LEU A 242 20.20 8.43 29.77
C LEU A 242 21.58 8.35 30.44
N VAL A 243 21.80 7.41 31.37
CA VAL A 243 23.13 7.16 31.96
C VAL A 243 24.17 6.85 30.87
N GLY A 244 23.75 6.19 29.78
CA GLY A 244 24.61 5.92 28.64
C GLY A 244 25.16 7.19 27.97
N LEU A 245 24.45 8.32 28.04
CA LEU A 245 24.86 9.59 27.43
C LEU A 245 26.04 10.26 28.15
N ASN A 246 26.39 9.84 29.37
CA ASN A 246 27.51 10.40 30.13
C ASN A 246 28.87 10.17 29.43
N VAL A 247 28.94 9.24 28.46
CA VAL A 247 30.14 9.00 27.65
C VAL A 247 30.32 10.03 26.52
N ILE A 248 29.31 10.84 26.23
CA ILE A 248 29.32 11.80 25.11
C ILE A 248 29.87 13.15 25.58
N ASP A 249 30.77 13.74 24.79
CA ASP A 249 31.24 15.11 24.98
C ASP A 249 30.44 16.08 24.11
N CYS A 250 29.77 17.06 24.73
CA CYS A 250 28.97 18.07 24.04
C CYS A 250 29.51 19.49 24.29
N ASN A 251 29.48 20.35 23.27
CA ASN A 251 29.79 21.78 23.38
C ASN A 251 28.71 22.60 22.67
N LEU A 252 27.69 23.03 23.43
CA LEU A 252 26.46 23.61 22.91
C LEU A 252 26.42 25.12 23.17
N CYS A 253 26.00 25.90 22.17
CA CYS A 253 25.91 27.35 22.31
C CYS A 253 24.56 27.76 22.92
N VAL A 254 24.55 28.12 24.20
CA VAL A 254 23.30 28.51 24.89
C VAL A 254 22.98 30.01 24.75
N LYS A 255 23.97 30.85 24.43
CA LYS A 255 23.82 32.32 24.40
C LYS A 255 23.34 32.87 23.06
N GLU A 256 23.75 32.28 21.95
CA GLU A 256 23.50 32.78 20.59
C GLU A 256 22.37 32.02 19.86
N GLU A 257 21.84 30.95 20.47
CA GLU A 257 20.71 30.20 19.93
C GLU A 257 19.36 30.77 20.35
N ASP A 258 18.42 30.80 19.40
CA ASP A 258 17.01 31.02 19.70
C ASP A 258 16.40 29.75 20.31
N LEU A 259 16.40 29.69 21.64
CA LEU A 259 15.82 28.60 22.42
C LEU A 259 14.33 28.79 22.69
N ASP A 260 13.79 29.99 22.45
CA ASP A 260 12.37 30.31 22.63
C ASP A 260 11.52 29.77 21.47
N SER A 261 12.08 29.65 20.26
CA SER A 261 11.43 28.97 19.14
C SER A 261 11.65 27.46 19.15
N GLN A 262 10.65 26.70 18.69
CA GLN A 262 10.76 25.24 18.59
C GLN A 262 11.68 24.87 17.43
N GLN A 263 12.87 24.36 17.74
CA GLN A 263 13.79 23.79 16.76
C GLN A 263 13.27 22.41 16.32
N GLY A 264 12.56 22.36 15.19
CA GLY A 264 12.10 21.12 14.54
C GLY A 264 10.76 20.57 15.06
N VAL A 265 9.97 19.97 14.15
CA VAL A 265 8.71 19.27 14.46
C VAL A 265 8.89 17.79 14.15
N ILE A 266 8.61 16.92 15.13
CA ILE A 266 8.53 15.46 14.92
C ILE A 266 7.05 15.08 15.00
N ASP A 267 6.49 14.53 13.91
CA ASP A 267 5.10 14.05 13.89
C ASP A 267 4.99 12.68 14.57
N PHE A 268 4.60 12.69 15.85
CA PHE A 268 4.41 11.48 16.65
C PHE A 268 3.16 10.66 16.25
N SER A 269 2.27 11.18 15.38
CA SER A 269 1.03 10.48 14.99
C SER A 269 1.28 9.19 14.21
N LEU A 270 2.43 9.07 13.55
CA LEU A 270 2.86 7.87 12.83
C LEU A 270 3.19 6.71 13.78
N TYR A 271 3.71 6.99 14.97
CA TYR A 271 4.02 5.99 16.00
C TYR A 271 2.77 5.51 16.72
N LEU A 272 1.80 6.41 16.97
CA LEU A 272 0.50 6.06 17.57
C LEU A 272 -0.32 5.11 16.70
N ARG A 273 -0.13 5.13 15.37
CA ARG A 273 -0.84 4.25 14.42
C ARG A 273 -0.20 2.87 14.24
N SER A 274 1.10 2.72 14.48
CA SER A 274 1.81 1.45 14.24
C SER A 274 1.44 0.35 15.24
N SER A 275 1.07 0.74 16.47
CA SER A 275 0.72 -0.20 17.55
C SER A 275 -0.65 -0.87 17.36
N SER A 276 -1.48 -0.40 16.43
CA SER A 276 -2.79 -1.00 16.12
C SER A 276 -2.75 -2.13 15.08
N ARG A 277 -1.59 -2.41 14.46
CA ARG A 277 -1.50 -3.35 13.32
C ARG A 277 -0.87 -4.72 13.61
N ASN A 278 -0.31 -4.95 14.80
CA ASN A 278 0.49 -6.16 15.07
C ASN A 278 -0.20 -7.25 15.92
N ASN A 279 -1.50 -7.20 16.17
CA ASN A 279 -2.12 -8.08 17.19
C ASN A 279 -3.03 -9.21 16.67
N ASP A 280 -3.00 -9.56 15.39
CA ASP A 280 -3.88 -10.62 14.85
C ASP A 280 -3.21 -12.00 14.61
N ASN A 281 -1.94 -12.20 14.98
CA ASN A 281 -1.28 -13.50 14.86
C ASN A 281 -0.50 -13.87 16.14
N ASP A 282 -1.18 -14.41 17.15
CA ASP A 282 -0.54 -15.13 18.24
C ASP A 282 -1.13 -16.55 18.32
N ASN A 283 -0.43 -17.50 17.69
CA ASN A 283 -0.41 -18.89 18.12
C ASN A 283 1.06 -19.33 18.21
N ASP A 284 1.39 -19.79 19.41
CA ASP A 284 2.51 -20.62 19.85
C ASP A 284 3.90 -19.99 20.08
N GLU A 285 4.37 -20.31 21.29
CA GLU A 285 5.64 -20.04 21.91
C GLU A 285 6.81 -20.62 21.10
N GLU A 286 7.72 -19.75 20.69
CA GLU A 286 9.19 -19.94 20.52
C GLU A 286 9.70 -18.98 19.44
N CYS A 287 10.03 -17.73 19.81
CA CYS A 287 11.11 -17.01 19.12
C CYS A 287 11.55 -15.75 19.87
N ASN A 288 12.64 -15.89 20.63
CA ASN A 288 13.59 -14.80 20.81
C ASN A 288 14.43 -14.69 19.54
N GLN A 289 13.93 -14.04 18.48
CA GLN A 289 14.74 -13.65 17.34
C GLN A 289 14.38 -12.25 16.86
N THR A 290 15.38 -11.37 16.98
CA THR A 290 15.68 -10.18 16.16
C THR A 290 14.55 -9.18 15.91
N ILE A 291 14.71 -8.00 16.52
CA ILE A 291 14.04 -6.75 16.13
C ILE A 291 14.22 -6.56 14.62
N ASP A 292 13.14 -6.74 13.87
CA ASP A 292 13.13 -6.69 12.41
C ASP A 292 13.61 -5.34 11.86
N ALA A 293 14.41 -5.42 10.80
CA ALA A 293 14.96 -4.31 10.00
C ALA A 293 13.89 -3.34 9.42
N ASN A 294 12.60 -3.67 9.52
CA ASN A 294 11.49 -2.84 9.07
C ASN A 294 11.20 -1.64 10.00
N GLY A 295 11.56 -1.70 11.29
CA GLY A 295 11.44 -0.56 12.21
C GLY A 295 12.49 0.52 11.95
N GLN A 296 13.71 0.13 11.58
CA GLN A 296 14.80 1.04 11.22
C GLN A 296 14.57 1.70 9.85
N GLY A 297 14.05 0.96 8.86
CA GLY A 297 13.77 1.49 7.52
C GLY A 297 12.70 2.59 7.49
N ASN A 298 11.66 2.46 8.30
CA ASN A 298 10.61 3.48 8.42
C ASN A 298 11.11 4.76 9.12
N MET A 299 12.06 4.65 10.04
CA MET A 299 12.69 5.81 10.67
C MET A 299 13.62 6.54 9.69
N ILE A 300 14.46 5.82 8.93
CA ILE A 300 15.35 6.44 7.93
C ILE A 300 14.53 7.19 6.88
N ALA A 301 13.43 6.60 6.39
CA ALA A 301 12.56 7.24 5.41
C ALA A 301 11.84 8.50 5.92
N VAL A 302 11.46 8.55 7.20
CA VAL A 302 10.83 9.72 7.83
C VAL A 302 11.86 10.79 8.21
N LEU A 303 13.04 10.38 8.67
CA LEU A 303 14.18 11.28 8.95
C LEU A 303 14.69 11.94 7.66
N ASP A 304 14.70 11.25 6.53
CA ASP A 304 15.07 11.80 5.22
C ASP A 304 14.06 12.82 4.70
N GLN A 305 12.75 12.59 4.91
CA GLN A 305 11.70 13.53 4.52
C GLN A 305 11.74 14.83 5.36
N LYS A 306 12.14 14.74 6.62
CA LYS A 306 12.31 15.91 7.50
C LYS A 306 13.57 16.71 7.13
N ASN A 307 14.69 16.04 6.88
CA ASN A 307 15.93 16.69 6.39
C ASN A 307 15.70 17.45 5.09
N TYR A 308 14.87 16.90 4.19
CA TYR A 308 14.50 17.57 2.95
C TYR A 308 13.70 18.87 3.18
N ILE A 309 12.75 18.86 4.12
CA ILE A 309 11.95 20.04 4.47
C ILE A 309 12.78 21.07 5.25
N GLU A 310 13.69 20.63 6.12
CA GLU A 310 14.59 21.52 6.87
C GLU A 310 15.64 22.17 5.97
N GLU A 311 16.19 21.44 4.98
CA GLU A 311 17.10 22.03 3.97
C GLU A 311 16.35 23.03 3.08
N LEU A 312 15.10 22.74 2.72
CA LEU A 312 14.24 23.67 1.99
C LEU A 312 13.94 24.94 2.82
N ASN A 313 13.64 24.78 4.11
CA ASN A 313 13.43 25.90 5.03
C ASN A 313 14.73 26.68 5.29
N ARG A 314 15.91 26.02 5.28
CA ARG A 314 17.22 26.68 5.37
C ARG A 314 17.49 27.53 4.13
N HIS A 315 17.17 27.02 2.95
CA HIS A 315 17.23 27.78 1.70
C HIS A 315 16.26 28.96 1.69
N LEU A 316 15.04 28.77 2.20
CA LEU A 316 14.04 29.83 2.29
C LEU A 316 14.47 30.91 3.29
N ASN A 317 14.97 30.52 4.47
CA ASN A 317 15.49 31.45 5.48
C ASN A 317 16.73 32.21 5.00
N ALA A 318 17.64 31.56 4.25
CA ALA A 318 18.77 32.24 3.62
C ALA A 318 18.30 33.27 2.57
N THR A 319 17.24 32.96 1.83
CA THR A 319 16.65 33.88 0.85
C THR A 319 15.95 35.05 1.54
N VAL A 320 15.21 34.79 2.62
CA VAL A 320 14.58 35.81 3.45
C VAL A 320 15.64 36.72 4.10
N ALA A 321 16.72 36.17 4.65
CA ALA A 321 17.81 36.97 5.22
C ALA A 321 18.51 37.85 4.18
N ASN A 322 18.70 37.35 2.95
CA ASN A 322 19.26 38.14 1.86
C ASN A 322 18.32 39.28 1.44
N LEU A 323 17.01 39.01 1.36
CA LEU A 323 16.01 40.04 1.12
C LEU A 323 15.95 41.05 2.26
N GLN A 324 16.07 40.62 3.52
CA GLN A 324 16.11 41.47 4.70
C GLN A 324 17.32 42.43 4.65
N ALA A 325 18.52 41.91 4.37
CA ALA A 325 19.74 42.70 4.23
C ALA A 325 19.62 43.73 3.08
N LYS A 326 18.93 43.36 2.00
CA LYS A 326 18.68 44.28 0.88
C LYS A 326 17.66 45.37 1.25
N VAL A 327 16.64 45.05 2.04
CA VAL A 327 15.69 46.02 2.58
C VAL A 327 16.39 46.97 3.55
N GLU A 328 17.26 46.47 4.43
CA GLU A 328 18.06 47.31 5.34
C GLU A 328 18.99 48.24 4.56
N SER A 329 19.71 47.74 3.56
CA SER A 329 20.54 48.55 2.67
C SER A 329 19.76 49.66 1.96
N LEU A 330 18.57 49.35 1.42
CA LEU A 330 17.68 50.34 0.80
C LEU A 330 17.12 51.34 1.82
N THR A 331 16.89 50.91 3.07
CA THR A 331 16.41 51.78 4.14
C THR A 331 17.50 52.75 4.59
N THR A 332 18.75 52.29 4.74
CA THR A 332 19.91 53.13 5.03
C THR A 332 20.17 54.13 3.90
N THR A 333 20.07 53.70 2.65
CA THR A 333 20.21 54.58 1.49
C THR A 333 19.13 55.67 1.49
N ASN A 334 17.88 55.31 1.79
CA ASN A 334 16.80 56.28 1.94
C ASN A 334 16.99 57.24 3.12
N ALA A 335 17.62 56.80 4.21
CA ALA A 335 17.93 57.66 5.36
C ALA A 335 19.02 58.68 5.00
N LEU A 336 20.10 58.23 4.35
CA LEU A 336 21.17 59.11 3.86
C LEU A 336 20.63 60.13 2.85
N MET A 337 19.79 59.70 1.91
CA MET A 337 19.16 60.62 0.97
C MET A 337 18.27 61.66 1.64
N LYS A 338 17.57 61.32 2.74
CA LYS A 338 16.79 62.30 3.52
C LYS A 338 17.68 63.31 4.23
N GLU A 339 18.83 62.87 4.72
CA GLU A 339 19.83 63.72 5.36
C GLU A 339 20.45 64.69 4.35
N ASP A 340 20.83 64.20 3.17
CA ASP A 340 21.31 65.02 2.05
C ASP A 340 20.26 66.05 1.60
N LEU A 341 18.99 65.65 1.53
CA LEU A 341 17.89 66.55 1.19
C LEU A 341 17.69 67.63 2.27
N ALA A 342 17.87 67.28 3.55
CA ALA A 342 17.82 68.25 4.64
C ALA A 342 19.00 69.23 4.59
N ILE A 343 20.21 68.75 4.29
CA ILE A 343 21.40 69.60 4.10
C ILE A 343 21.18 70.57 2.93
N ALA A 344 20.75 70.07 1.78
CA ALA A 344 20.47 70.89 0.60
C ALA A 344 19.38 71.94 0.88
N ARG A 345 18.34 71.57 1.65
CA ARG A 345 17.27 72.50 2.06
C ARG A 345 17.80 73.60 2.98
N ASN A 346 18.69 73.29 3.91
CA ASN A 346 19.32 74.28 4.79
C ASN A 346 20.24 75.23 4.01
N SER A 347 20.99 74.72 3.04
CA SER A 347 21.80 75.54 2.13
C SER A 347 20.92 76.48 1.28
N LEU A 348 19.77 76.00 0.78
CA LEU A 348 18.81 76.82 0.05
C LEU A 348 18.26 77.96 0.92
N LEU A 349 17.92 77.67 2.18
CA LEU A 349 17.43 78.68 3.13
C LEU A 349 18.49 79.74 3.45
N ALA A 350 19.76 79.33 3.61
CA ALA A 350 20.88 80.26 3.81
C ALA A 350 21.08 81.19 2.59
N LEU A 351 21.07 80.63 1.37
CA LEU A 351 21.19 81.40 0.13
C LEU A 351 19.99 82.33 -0.11
N GLN A 352 18.79 81.95 0.35
CA GLN A 352 17.61 82.81 0.31
C GLN A 352 17.70 83.98 1.28
N ALA A 353 18.23 83.77 2.49
CA ALA A 353 18.47 84.83 3.46
C ALA A 353 19.54 85.83 2.95
N GLU A 354 20.63 85.33 2.35
CA GLU A 354 21.68 86.16 1.76
C GLU A 354 21.17 86.98 0.56
N ASN A 355 20.35 86.39 -0.31
CA ASN A 355 19.69 87.12 -1.41
C ASN A 355 18.72 88.20 -0.91
N GLN A 356 18.01 87.96 0.19
CA GLN A 356 17.14 88.97 0.79
C GLN A 356 17.94 90.13 1.39
N ALA A 357 19.06 89.85 2.06
CA ALA A 357 19.98 90.86 2.58
C ALA A 357 20.58 91.72 1.46
N MET A 358 20.99 91.11 0.33
CA MET A 358 21.50 91.84 -0.83
C MET A 358 20.44 92.71 -1.52
N ARG A 359 19.18 92.26 -1.56
CA ARG A 359 18.06 93.06 -2.09
C ARG A 359 17.73 94.28 -1.22
N GLN A 360 17.85 94.16 0.10
CA GLN A 360 17.70 95.31 1.01
C GLN A 360 18.83 96.34 0.85
N ASN A 361 20.07 95.89 0.63
CA ASN A 361 21.20 96.80 0.36
C ASN A 361 21.11 97.54 -0.99
N SER A 362 20.35 97.00 -1.95
CA SER A 362 20.22 97.59 -3.29
C SER A 362 19.16 98.71 -3.38
N GLN A 363 18.35 98.92 -2.33
CA GLN A 363 17.26 99.93 -2.33
C GLN A 363 17.63 101.30 -1.73
N ILE A 364 18.91 101.53 -1.37
CA ILE A 364 19.35 102.81 -0.78
C ILE A 364 19.92 103.79 -1.83
N ASN A 365 20.24 103.36 -3.05
CA ASN A 365 20.89 104.23 -4.05
C ASN A 365 20.18 104.22 -5.41
N ALA A 366 19.13 105.05 -5.58
CA ALA A 366 18.68 105.54 -6.89
C ALA A 366 17.81 106.80 -6.74
N GLY A 367 18.39 107.99 -6.99
CA GLY A 367 17.67 109.25 -7.18
C GLY A 367 17.60 109.65 -8.67
N PRO A 368 16.61 110.45 -9.12
CA PRO A 368 16.42 110.81 -10.54
C PRO A 368 17.00 112.20 -10.93
N PRO A 369 17.14 112.51 -12.24
CA PRO A 369 17.84 113.70 -12.76
C PRO A 369 16.91 114.84 -13.25
N SER A 370 17.46 116.07 -13.36
CA SER A 370 16.89 117.19 -14.14
C SER A 370 17.96 118.25 -14.52
N ILE A 371 17.57 119.20 -15.38
CA ILE A 371 18.32 119.82 -16.50
C ILE A 371 18.70 121.32 -16.29
N ASN A 372 19.76 121.78 -17.00
CA ASN A 372 20.01 123.11 -17.66
C ASN A 372 20.92 124.26 -17.10
N SER A 373 21.75 124.74 -18.05
CA SER A 373 22.06 126.12 -18.53
C SER A 373 23.21 127.00 -17.96
N ASN A 374 24.13 127.34 -18.90
CA ASN A 374 24.82 128.61 -19.26
C ASN A 374 25.29 129.63 -18.19
N GLN A 375 26.56 130.07 -18.27
CA GLN A 375 26.98 131.40 -18.80
C GLN A 375 28.50 131.65 -18.60
N SER A 376 29.06 132.41 -19.54
CA SER A 376 30.43 132.92 -19.70
C SER A 376 30.57 134.38 -19.26
N ASP A 377 31.76 134.83 -18.84
CA ASP A 377 32.28 136.21 -19.04
C ASP A 377 33.79 136.26 -18.70
N ASN A 378 34.69 136.51 -19.66
CA ASN A 378 35.21 137.79 -20.17
C ASN A 378 36.36 138.41 -19.34
N SER A 379 37.61 138.34 -19.87
CA SER A 379 38.38 139.50 -20.41
C SER A 379 39.29 140.15 -19.34
N SER A 380 40.45 140.79 -19.56
CA SER A 380 41.22 141.19 -20.74
C SER A 380 42.58 141.78 -20.27
N ASN A 381 43.56 141.84 -21.20
CA ASN A 381 44.59 142.89 -21.37
C ASN A 381 45.68 143.11 -20.29
N SER A 382 46.93 143.49 -20.57
CA SER A 382 47.70 143.76 -21.80
C SER A 382 49.15 144.13 -21.40
N LYS A 383 50.13 143.72 -22.24
CA LYS A 383 51.29 144.46 -22.81
C LYS A 383 51.93 145.59 -21.96
N GLU A 384 53.24 145.77 -21.80
CA GLU A 384 54.38 145.77 -22.75
C GLU A 384 55.66 145.93 -21.88
N ASN A 385 56.64 145.04 -22.00
CA ASN A 385 57.82 145.10 -22.88
C ASN A 385 58.87 146.20 -22.55
N ASP A 386 59.93 145.72 -21.92
CA ASP A 386 61.27 145.75 -22.48
C ASP A 386 62.19 146.98 -22.29
N LYS A 387 62.50 147.27 -21.02
CA LYS A 387 63.91 147.43 -20.59
C LYS A 387 64.61 146.06 -20.54
N ALA A 388 64.33 145.26 -21.56
CA ALA A 388 64.31 143.82 -21.47
C ALA A 388 64.62 143.19 -22.82
N VAL A 389 65.90 143.24 -23.15
CA VAL A 389 66.50 142.21 -24.01
C VAL A 389 67.57 141.46 -23.20
N VAL A 390 68.31 142.11 -22.29
CA VAL A 390 69.37 141.43 -21.52
C VAL A 390 68.88 140.95 -20.13
N GLU A 391 68.12 141.79 -19.41
CA GLU A 391 67.31 141.31 -18.27
C GLU A 391 66.20 140.39 -18.78
N SER A 392 65.67 140.61 -19.99
CA SER A 392 64.71 139.71 -20.64
C SER A 392 65.34 138.37 -20.96
N LEU A 393 66.53 138.27 -21.56
CA LEU A 393 67.12 136.95 -21.85
C LEU A 393 67.47 136.16 -20.57
N LYS A 394 67.88 136.82 -19.48
CA LYS A 394 68.06 136.16 -18.16
C LYS A 394 66.73 135.83 -17.48
N ALA A 395 65.75 136.72 -17.56
CA ALA A 395 64.40 136.48 -17.05
C ALA A 395 63.64 135.46 -17.91
N GLU A 396 63.93 135.35 -19.21
CA GLU A 396 63.43 134.37 -20.16
C GLU A 396 64.11 133.04 -19.91
N LEU A 397 65.42 133.00 -19.64
CA LEU A 397 66.09 131.78 -19.22
C LEU A 397 65.55 131.27 -17.88
N GLU A 398 65.34 132.16 -16.89
CA GLU A 398 64.72 131.76 -15.62
C GLU A 398 63.22 131.47 -15.75
N LYS A 399 62.49 132.15 -16.65
CA LYS A 399 61.10 131.85 -16.99
C LYS A 399 60.98 130.55 -17.76
N GLU A 400 61.96 130.18 -18.59
CA GLU A 400 62.00 128.94 -19.34
C GLU A 400 62.46 127.78 -18.46
N LYS A 401 63.40 127.98 -17.55
CA LYS A 401 63.71 127.01 -16.47
C LYS A 401 62.54 126.83 -15.52
N LYS A 402 61.84 127.90 -15.16
CA LYS A 402 60.64 127.85 -14.31
C LYS A 402 59.49 127.15 -15.04
N LYS A 403 59.25 127.46 -16.31
CA LYS A 403 58.31 126.72 -17.18
C LYS A 403 58.71 125.27 -17.34
N SER A 404 59.99 124.96 -17.53
CA SER A 404 60.49 123.59 -17.63
C SER A 404 60.33 122.85 -16.29
N SER A 405 60.51 123.53 -15.17
CA SER A 405 60.23 122.96 -13.84
C SER A 405 58.74 122.80 -13.57
N GLU A 406 57.89 123.72 -14.04
CA GLU A 406 56.43 123.62 -13.98
C GLU A 406 55.91 122.51 -14.90
N LEU A 407 56.46 122.38 -16.11
CA LEU A 407 56.20 121.28 -17.05
C LEU A 407 56.69 119.94 -16.50
N ASP A 408 57.84 119.87 -15.82
CA ASP A 408 58.31 118.64 -15.20
C ASP A 408 57.44 118.23 -14.00
N LYS A 409 56.92 119.21 -13.24
CA LYS A 409 55.93 118.98 -12.18
C LYS A 409 54.59 118.51 -12.76
N GLU A 410 54.11 119.16 -13.82
CA GLU A 410 52.88 118.76 -14.52
C GLU A 410 53.03 117.37 -15.15
N LEU A 411 54.18 117.07 -15.77
CA LEU A 411 54.46 115.74 -16.31
C LEU A 411 54.47 114.67 -15.22
N LYS A 412 55.08 114.95 -14.06
CA LYS A 412 55.04 114.04 -12.90
C LYS A 412 53.61 113.85 -12.38
N LEU A 413 52.80 114.91 -12.35
CA LEU A 413 51.40 114.83 -11.97
C LEU A 413 50.59 114.00 -12.97
N GLN A 414 50.80 114.19 -14.28
CA GLN A 414 50.15 113.43 -15.35
C GLN A 414 50.55 111.95 -15.32
N ILE A 415 51.83 111.64 -15.04
CA ILE A 415 52.30 110.26 -14.85
C ILE A 415 51.61 109.63 -13.63
N SER A 416 51.48 110.38 -12.53
CA SER A 416 50.79 109.90 -11.31
C SER A 416 49.30 109.66 -11.57
N LEU A 417 48.60 110.61 -12.19
CA LEU A 417 47.18 110.48 -12.53
C LEU A 417 46.93 109.34 -13.53
N LYS A 418 47.83 109.14 -14.49
CA LYS A 418 47.77 108.02 -15.42
C LYS A 418 47.97 106.68 -14.70
N ALA A 419 48.94 106.59 -13.80
CA ALA A 419 49.16 105.38 -13.01
C ALA A 419 47.95 105.05 -12.12
N GLU A 420 47.33 106.06 -11.52
CA GLU A 420 46.11 105.92 -10.72
C GLU A 420 44.91 105.50 -11.59
N SER A 421 44.75 106.11 -12.77
CA SER A 421 43.70 105.76 -13.73
C SER A 421 43.86 104.34 -14.29
N ASP A 422 45.10 103.92 -14.59
CA ASP A 422 45.41 102.56 -15.05
C ASP A 422 45.13 101.52 -13.94
N MET A 423 45.39 101.87 -12.68
CA MET A 423 45.06 101.02 -11.53
C MET A 423 43.55 100.92 -11.31
N ALA A 424 42.82 102.03 -11.41
CA ALA A 424 41.36 102.05 -11.33
C ALA A 424 40.72 101.24 -12.46
N MET A 425 41.23 101.33 -13.69
CA MET A 425 40.74 100.55 -14.83
C MET A 425 40.95 99.05 -14.63
N LYS A 426 42.12 98.63 -14.14
CA LYS A 426 42.39 97.21 -13.82
C LYS A 426 41.51 96.65 -12.72
N LEU A 427 41.20 97.45 -11.69
CA LEU A 427 40.28 97.04 -10.63
C LEU A 427 38.85 96.89 -11.18
N LEU A 428 38.45 97.76 -12.10
CA LEU A 428 37.13 97.73 -12.73
C LEU A 428 37.01 96.55 -13.71
N GLU A 429 38.05 96.25 -14.49
CA GLU A 429 38.13 95.04 -15.32
C GLU A 429 38.04 93.76 -14.48
N LYS A 430 38.74 93.72 -13.35
CA LYS A 430 38.68 92.60 -12.41
C LYS A 430 37.26 92.42 -11.85
N ASP A 431 36.61 93.48 -11.39
CA ASP A 431 35.23 93.40 -10.88
C ASP A 431 34.26 92.96 -11.99
N ILE A 432 34.40 93.48 -13.22
CA ILE A 432 33.59 93.03 -14.37
C ILE A 432 33.74 91.52 -14.59
N HIS A 433 34.97 90.99 -14.57
CA HIS A 433 35.20 89.56 -14.75
C HIS A 433 34.63 88.73 -13.60
N GLU A 434 34.81 89.15 -12.35
CA GLU A 434 34.22 88.47 -11.19
C GLU A 434 32.67 88.46 -11.24
N LYS A 435 32.05 89.56 -11.68
CA LYS A 435 30.59 89.61 -11.91
C LYS A 435 30.17 88.73 -13.08
N GLN A 436 30.93 88.68 -14.17
CA GLN A 436 30.65 87.79 -15.31
C GLN A 436 30.71 86.32 -14.90
N ASP A 437 31.71 85.91 -14.14
CA ASP A 437 31.84 84.54 -13.62
C ASP A 437 30.66 84.19 -12.70
N THR A 438 30.26 85.13 -11.85
CA THR A 438 29.07 84.98 -11.00
C THR A 438 27.80 84.79 -11.84
N ILE A 439 27.63 85.56 -12.91
CA ILE A 439 26.48 85.43 -13.83
C ILE A 439 26.48 84.07 -14.54
N VAL A 440 27.65 83.59 -14.97
CA VAL A 440 27.79 82.26 -15.60
C VAL A 440 27.40 81.16 -14.59
N SER A 441 27.90 81.23 -13.36
CA SER A 441 27.55 80.30 -12.30
C SER A 441 26.04 80.30 -11.99
N LEU A 442 25.42 81.48 -11.90
CA LEU A 442 23.98 81.61 -11.65
C LEU A 442 23.14 81.05 -12.82
N ARG A 443 23.60 81.19 -14.06
CA ARG A 443 22.93 80.60 -15.22
C ARG A 443 22.98 79.07 -15.19
N LEU A 444 24.14 78.50 -14.84
CA LEU A 444 24.29 77.05 -14.68
C LEU A 444 23.38 76.51 -13.58
N GLN A 445 23.35 77.15 -12.41
CA GLN A 445 22.46 76.77 -11.32
C GLN A 445 20.98 76.86 -11.71
N LEU A 446 20.59 77.86 -12.51
CA LEU A 446 19.21 77.98 -12.99
C LEU A 446 18.84 76.82 -13.93
N ASP A 447 19.77 76.38 -14.78
CA ASP A 447 19.53 75.26 -15.68
C ASP A 447 19.50 73.92 -14.94
N GLU A 448 20.32 73.73 -13.90
CA GLU A 448 20.23 72.58 -12.99
C GLU A 448 18.87 72.53 -12.27
N ILE A 449 18.38 73.66 -11.76
CA ILE A 449 17.06 73.73 -11.11
C ILE A 449 15.94 73.37 -12.10
N LYS A 450 16.03 73.81 -13.36
CA LYS A 450 15.06 73.42 -14.40
C LYS A 450 15.09 71.91 -14.65
N GLN A 451 16.29 71.32 -14.71
CA GLN A 451 16.45 69.89 -14.91
C GLN A 451 15.88 69.09 -13.74
N ILE A 452 16.16 69.50 -12.50
CA ILE A 452 15.60 68.90 -11.28
C ILE A 452 14.07 68.99 -11.29
N ASN A 453 13.50 70.15 -11.65
CA ASN A 453 12.05 70.30 -11.73
C ASN A 453 11.43 69.37 -12.78
N LEU A 454 12.04 69.25 -13.96
CA LEU A 454 11.57 68.33 -15.00
C LEU A 454 11.63 66.87 -14.54
N GLU A 455 12.70 66.48 -13.85
CA GLU A 455 12.84 65.14 -13.28
C GLU A 455 11.81 64.88 -12.17
N MET A 456 11.55 65.86 -11.32
CA MET A 456 10.52 65.80 -10.29
C MET A 456 9.12 65.62 -10.90
N TYR A 457 8.79 66.35 -11.97
CA TYR A 457 7.52 66.18 -12.67
C TYR A 457 7.38 64.80 -13.31
N ARG A 458 8.46 64.24 -13.88
CA ARG A 458 8.45 62.86 -14.39
C ARG A 458 8.22 61.84 -13.27
N LYS A 459 8.96 61.95 -12.16
CA LYS A 459 8.81 61.05 -11.01
C LYS A 459 7.42 61.15 -10.39
N LEU A 460 6.83 62.34 -10.36
CA LEU A 460 5.46 62.54 -9.89
C LEU A 460 4.46 61.81 -10.81
N GLN A 461 4.59 61.92 -12.13
CA GLN A 461 3.73 61.20 -13.07
C GLN A 461 3.89 59.68 -12.97
N GLU A 462 5.11 59.17 -12.79
CA GLU A 462 5.36 57.75 -12.57
C GLU A 462 4.73 57.24 -11.26
N CYS A 463 4.82 58.04 -10.19
CA CYS A 463 4.16 57.75 -8.91
C CYS A 463 2.63 57.75 -9.04
N GLU A 464 2.04 58.72 -9.75
CA GLU A 464 0.60 58.76 -10.00
C GLU A 464 0.12 57.56 -10.81
N ALA A 465 0.87 57.17 -11.86
CA ALA A 465 0.57 55.99 -12.66
C ALA A 465 0.67 54.70 -11.82
N SER A 466 1.72 54.57 -11.00
CA SER A 466 1.88 53.43 -10.09
C SER A 466 0.77 53.37 -9.05
N LEU A 467 0.37 54.52 -8.49
CA LEU A 467 -0.71 54.59 -7.52
C LEU A 467 -2.03 54.15 -8.14
N LYS A 468 -2.35 54.64 -9.34
CA LYS A 468 -3.56 54.25 -10.07
C LYS A 468 -3.60 52.74 -10.34
N HIS A 469 -2.48 52.15 -10.78
CA HIS A 469 -2.39 50.71 -11.00
C HIS A 469 -2.59 49.91 -9.69
N LYS A 470 -1.98 50.36 -8.58
CA LYS A 470 -2.17 49.73 -7.26
C LYS A 470 -3.61 49.83 -6.77
N THR A 471 -4.28 50.96 -7.00
CA THR A 471 -5.69 51.15 -6.65
C THR A 471 -6.60 50.21 -7.46
N GLU A 472 -6.36 50.07 -8.77
CA GLU A 472 -7.09 49.12 -9.61
C GLU A 472 -6.88 47.66 -9.18
N LEU A 473 -5.66 47.31 -8.75
CA LEU A 473 -5.36 45.98 -8.23
C LEU A 473 -6.06 45.72 -6.90
N LEU A 474 -6.10 46.71 -5.99
CA LEU A 474 -6.82 46.61 -4.72
C LEU A 474 -8.32 46.36 -4.95
N LEU A 475 -8.95 47.09 -5.88
CA LEU A 475 -10.36 46.87 -6.22
C LEU A 475 -10.61 45.46 -6.78
N LYS A 476 -9.70 44.91 -7.58
CA LYS A 476 -9.80 43.53 -8.06
C LYS A 476 -9.67 42.51 -6.92
N LEU A 477 -8.75 42.74 -5.98
CA LEU A 477 -8.57 41.87 -4.81
C LEU A 477 -9.78 41.93 -3.87
N GLU A 478 -10.40 43.09 -3.70
CA GLU A 478 -11.65 43.23 -2.94
C GLU A 478 -12.80 42.45 -3.60
N SER A 479 -12.96 42.54 -4.92
CA SER A 479 -13.95 41.74 -5.65
C SER A 479 -13.69 40.23 -5.50
N GLN A 480 -12.42 39.80 -5.61
CA GLN A 480 -12.06 38.39 -5.41
C GLN A 480 -12.33 37.91 -3.99
N LYS A 481 -12.10 38.75 -2.98
CA LYS A 481 -12.41 38.44 -1.58
C LYS A 481 -13.92 38.22 -1.39
N GLU A 482 -14.77 39.05 -2.01
CA GLU A 482 -16.22 38.90 -1.96
C GLU A 482 -16.68 37.60 -2.64
N ASP A 483 -16.12 37.28 -3.81
CA ASP A 483 -16.40 36.03 -4.52
C ASP A 483 -15.99 34.80 -3.70
N MET A 484 -14.82 34.84 -3.06
CA MET A 484 -14.34 33.79 -2.16
C MET A 484 -15.27 33.63 -0.95
N ALA A 485 -15.71 34.73 -0.33
CA ALA A 485 -16.65 34.68 0.79
C ALA A 485 -17.98 34.05 0.40
N SER A 486 -18.51 34.37 -0.80
CA SER A 486 -19.73 33.76 -1.31
C SER A 486 -19.58 32.25 -1.58
N THR A 487 -18.41 31.85 -2.07
CA THR A 487 -18.08 30.44 -2.34
C THR A 487 -17.98 29.65 -1.05
N ILE A 488 -17.34 30.22 -0.02
CA ILE A 488 -17.25 29.61 1.32
C ILE A 488 -18.65 29.40 1.89
N ALA A 489 -19.52 30.41 1.85
CA ALA A 489 -20.90 30.28 2.32
C ALA A 489 -21.70 29.19 1.56
N HIS A 490 -21.47 29.06 0.25
CA HIS A 490 -22.08 27.99 -0.54
C HIS A 490 -21.57 26.60 -0.14
N LEU A 491 -20.25 26.46 0.07
CA LEU A 491 -19.63 25.20 0.49
C LEU A 491 -20.07 24.78 1.89
N GLU A 492 -20.20 25.71 2.83
CA GLU A 492 -20.72 25.43 4.18
C GLU A 492 -22.16 24.89 4.13
N LYS A 493 -23.01 25.48 3.28
CA LYS A 493 -24.38 25.01 3.07
C LYS A 493 -24.41 23.61 2.47
N LYS A 494 -23.56 23.34 1.47
CA LYS A 494 -23.44 22.02 0.86
C LYS A 494 -22.94 20.98 1.86
N TRP A 495 -21.91 21.30 2.63
CA TRP A 495 -21.38 20.45 3.70
C TRP A 495 -22.44 20.08 4.74
N SER A 496 -23.27 21.04 5.15
CA SER A 496 -24.37 20.80 6.08
C SER A 496 -25.38 19.79 5.52
N ASN A 497 -25.76 19.93 4.25
CA ASN A 497 -26.67 18.99 3.57
C ASN A 497 -26.06 17.59 3.41
N ASP A 498 -24.79 17.51 3.00
CA ASP A 498 -24.08 16.25 2.82
C ASP A 498 -23.90 15.51 4.16
N LYS A 499 -23.66 16.24 5.25
CA LYS A 499 -23.60 15.70 6.61
C LYS A 499 -24.92 15.05 7.04
N VAL A 500 -26.06 15.69 6.75
CA VAL A 500 -27.39 15.14 7.06
C VAL A 500 -27.66 13.88 6.23
N ASN A 501 -27.39 13.94 4.92
CA ASN A 501 -27.60 12.81 4.01
C ASN A 501 -26.71 11.61 4.39
N LEU A 502 -25.45 11.85 4.75
CA LEU A 502 -24.55 10.80 5.22
C LEU A 502 -25.05 10.13 6.51
N GLY A 503 -25.62 10.91 7.45
CA GLY A 503 -26.22 10.37 8.66
C GLY A 503 -27.40 9.43 8.37
N GLU A 504 -28.22 9.76 7.37
CA GLU A 504 -29.37 8.95 6.96
C GLU A 504 -28.94 7.67 6.21
N ILE A 505 -27.93 7.77 5.34
CA ILE A 505 -27.29 6.63 4.66
C ILE A 505 -26.64 5.69 5.69
N LEU A 506 -25.94 6.22 6.69
CA LEU A 506 -25.30 5.41 7.72
C LEU A 506 -26.34 4.63 8.55
N LYS A 507 -27.46 5.28 8.88
CA LYS A 507 -28.56 4.66 9.64
C LYS A 507 -29.25 3.55 8.84
N THR A 508 -29.53 3.77 7.56
CA THR A 508 -30.13 2.76 6.67
C THR A 508 -29.19 1.60 6.38
N THR A 509 -27.90 1.88 6.17
CA THR A 509 -26.87 0.85 5.96
C THR A 509 -26.68 0.00 7.21
N SER A 510 -26.61 0.61 8.40
CA SER A 510 -26.51 -0.10 9.67
C SER A 510 -27.70 -1.04 9.90
N SER A 511 -28.93 -0.57 9.65
CA SER A 511 -30.13 -1.41 9.75
C SER A 511 -30.11 -2.57 8.76
N THR A 512 -29.68 -2.33 7.52
CA THR A 512 -29.57 -3.38 6.49
C THR A 512 -28.52 -4.42 6.84
N LEU A 513 -27.36 -3.98 7.33
CA LEU A 513 -26.28 -4.87 7.73
C LEU A 513 -26.66 -5.72 8.94
N SER A 514 -27.37 -5.12 9.92
CA SER A 514 -27.93 -5.85 11.06
C SER A 514 -28.86 -6.97 10.61
N ASN A 515 -29.76 -6.70 9.66
CA ASN A 515 -30.67 -7.71 9.11
C ASN A 515 -29.92 -8.83 8.35
N GLN A 516 -28.87 -8.48 7.62
CA GLN A 516 -28.05 -9.46 6.90
C GLN A 516 -27.24 -10.36 7.85
N VAL A 517 -26.73 -9.82 8.96
CA VAL A 517 -26.04 -10.58 10.00
C VAL A 517 -26.98 -11.59 10.64
N SER A 518 -28.18 -11.17 11.06
CA SER A 518 -29.18 -12.07 11.63
C SER A 518 -29.60 -13.17 10.66
N ALA A 519 -29.83 -12.83 9.38
CA ALA A 519 -30.14 -13.83 8.35
C ALA A 519 -28.96 -14.79 8.08
N SER A 520 -27.71 -14.33 8.26
CA SER A 520 -26.53 -15.17 8.13
C SER A 520 -26.38 -16.13 9.30
N GLU A 521 -26.63 -15.68 10.53
CA GLU A 521 -26.62 -16.51 11.74
C GLU A 521 -27.69 -17.61 11.68
N GLU A 522 -28.89 -17.30 11.20
CA GLU A 522 -29.96 -18.28 10.96
C GLU A 522 -29.59 -19.33 9.88
N ARG A 523 -28.73 -19.00 8.92
CA ARG A 523 -28.24 -19.97 7.93
C ARG A 523 -27.14 -20.84 8.50
N ALA A 524 -26.23 -20.26 9.28
CA ALA A 524 -25.17 -21.00 9.95
C ALA A 524 -25.74 -22.06 10.91
N THR A 525 -26.68 -21.67 11.77
CA THR A 525 -27.37 -22.58 12.69
C THR A 525 -28.12 -23.70 11.98
N ARG A 526 -28.79 -23.41 10.84
CA ARG A 526 -29.41 -24.46 10.01
C ARG A 526 -28.39 -25.45 9.44
N ALA A 527 -27.27 -24.94 8.94
CA ALA A 527 -26.20 -25.80 8.40
C ALA A 527 -25.58 -26.69 9.50
N GLU A 528 -25.37 -26.17 10.71
CA GLU A 528 -24.88 -26.95 11.85
C GLU A 528 -25.82 -28.10 12.21
N ILE A 529 -27.14 -27.86 12.20
CA ILE A 529 -28.14 -28.90 12.46
C ILE A 529 -28.11 -29.98 11.36
N GLU A 530 -27.96 -29.59 10.09
CA GLU A 530 -27.87 -30.56 8.98
C GLU A 530 -26.59 -31.41 9.07
N VAL A 531 -25.45 -30.80 9.39
CA VAL A 531 -24.18 -31.50 9.60
C VAL A 531 -24.30 -32.50 10.77
N HIS A 532 -24.99 -32.13 11.85
CA HIS A 532 -25.24 -33.05 12.96
C HIS A 532 -26.10 -34.25 12.54
N LYS A 533 -27.15 -34.03 11.74
CA LYS A 533 -27.99 -35.12 11.21
C LYS A 533 -27.21 -36.04 10.28
N GLU A 534 -26.37 -35.49 9.42
CA GLU A 534 -25.51 -36.28 8.54
C GLU A 534 -24.52 -37.14 9.33
N ARG A 535 -23.92 -36.58 10.40
CA ARG A 535 -23.01 -37.32 11.29
C ARG A 535 -23.71 -38.50 11.96
N GLU A 536 -24.92 -38.30 12.46
CA GLU A 536 -25.72 -39.36 13.09
C GLU A 536 -26.06 -40.47 12.09
N LEU A 537 -26.49 -40.11 10.88
CA LEU A 537 -26.78 -41.07 9.82
C LEU A 537 -25.54 -41.89 9.44
N ARG A 538 -24.37 -41.25 9.41
CA ARG A 538 -23.10 -41.91 9.11
C ARG A 538 -22.74 -42.96 10.16
N LEU A 539 -22.96 -42.67 11.45
CA LEU A 539 -22.73 -43.61 12.53
C LEU A 539 -23.67 -44.82 12.43
N GLN A 540 -24.96 -44.60 12.16
CA GLN A 540 -25.92 -45.68 11.96
C GLN A 540 -25.58 -46.58 10.76
N LEU A 541 -25.12 -45.98 9.65
CA LEU A 541 -24.67 -46.74 8.49
C LEU A 541 -23.43 -47.60 8.80
N GLN A 542 -22.47 -47.08 9.57
CA GLN A 542 -21.29 -47.84 9.99
C GLN A 542 -21.64 -49.01 10.91
N GLU A 543 -22.58 -48.83 11.84
CA GLU A 543 -23.06 -49.91 12.71
C GLU A 543 -23.75 -51.01 11.90
N ASN A 544 -24.58 -50.63 10.92
CA ASN A 544 -25.24 -51.57 10.02
C ASN A 544 -24.23 -52.33 9.14
N GLU A 545 -23.18 -51.67 8.66
CA GLU A 545 -22.10 -52.31 7.91
C GLU A 545 -21.40 -53.40 8.74
N LEU A 546 -21.11 -53.11 10.01
CA LEU A 546 -20.52 -54.07 10.96
C LEU A 546 -21.42 -55.31 11.14
N LYS A 547 -22.72 -55.10 11.39
CA LYS A 547 -23.69 -56.20 11.52
C LYS A 547 -23.80 -57.04 10.25
N LEU A 548 -23.74 -56.41 9.08
CA LEU A 548 -23.75 -57.12 7.80
C LEU A 548 -22.48 -57.95 7.60
N LYS A 549 -21.30 -57.42 7.97
CA LYS A 549 -20.03 -58.16 7.92
C LYS A 549 -20.03 -59.39 8.83
N GLU A 550 -20.52 -59.27 10.06
CA GLU A 550 -20.67 -60.40 10.97
C GLU A 550 -21.60 -61.48 10.40
N LYS A 551 -22.69 -61.06 9.76
CA LYS A 551 -23.64 -61.98 9.12
C LYS A 551 -23.04 -62.69 7.91
N ILE A 552 -22.22 -62.00 7.11
CA ILE A 552 -21.48 -62.61 6.00
C ILE A 552 -20.55 -63.69 6.53
N ILE A 553 -19.74 -63.38 7.55
CA ILE A 553 -18.82 -64.35 8.17
C ILE A 553 -19.59 -65.59 8.69
N SER A 554 -20.74 -65.38 9.32
CA SER A 554 -21.60 -66.49 9.78
C SER A 554 -22.10 -67.37 8.64
N LEU A 555 -22.52 -66.76 7.51
CA LEU A 555 -22.99 -67.50 6.33
C LEU A 555 -21.86 -68.23 5.61
N GLU A 556 -20.66 -67.65 5.56
CA GLU A 556 -19.47 -68.30 5.01
C GLU A 556 -19.10 -69.56 5.82
N ASN A 557 -19.16 -69.49 7.15
CA ASN A 557 -18.92 -70.65 8.02
C ASN A 557 -19.95 -71.76 7.77
N LYS A 558 -21.24 -71.42 7.66
CA LYS A 558 -22.29 -72.41 7.32
C LYS A 558 -22.09 -73.02 5.94
N THR A 559 -21.64 -72.23 4.97
CA THR A 559 -21.34 -72.72 3.62
C THR A 559 -20.19 -73.72 3.65
N LYS A 560 -19.17 -73.48 4.49
CA LYS A 560 -18.07 -74.41 4.70
C LYS A 560 -18.55 -75.72 5.33
N GLU A 561 -19.37 -75.66 6.39
CA GLU A 561 -19.96 -76.84 7.02
C GLU A 561 -20.78 -77.67 6.02
N PHE A 562 -21.62 -77.03 5.20
CA PHE A 562 -22.38 -77.74 4.17
C PHE A 562 -21.49 -78.39 3.12
N ASN A 563 -20.40 -77.73 2.71
CA ASN A 563 -19.43 -78.33 1.79
C ASN A 563 -18.75 -79.57 2.38
N ASP A 564 -18.38 -79.53 3.66
CA ASP A 564 -17.79 -80.68 4.35
C ASP A 564 -18.79 -81.85 4.40
N GLU A 565 -20.07 -81.57 4.64
CA GLU A 565 -21.13 -82.58 4.66
C GLU A 565 -21.43 -83.15 3.26
N VAL A 566 -21.34 -82.33 2.21
CA VAL A 566 -21.41 -82.79 0.82
C VAL A 566 -20.26 -83.75 0.51
N GLN A 567 -19.04 -83.47 0.96
CA GLN A 567 -17.89 -84.36 0.77
C GLN A 567 -18.07 -85.70 1.50
N LYS A 568 -18.58 -85.68 2.75
CA LYS A 568 -18.90 -86.91 3.48
C LYS A 568 -19.96 -87.75 2.75
N ASN A 569 -21.03 -87.12 2.28
CA ASN A 569 -22.08 -87.80 1.52
C ASN A 569 -21.55 -88.40 0.22
N GLN A 570 -20.65 -87.71 -0.48
CA GLN A 570 -19.98 -88.28 -1.66
C GLN A 570 -19.15 -89.51 -1.31
N LYS A 571 -18.41 -89.48 -0.19
CA LYS A 571 -17.63 -90.63 0.27
C LYS A 571 -18.53 -91.82 0.64
N LEU A 572 -19.59 -91.57 1.41
CA LEU A 572 -20.58 -92.61 1.75
C LEU A 572 -21.24 -93.22 0.52
N LYS A 573 -21.49 -92.42 -0.52
CA LYS A 573 -22.03 -92.91 -1.78
C LYS A 573 -21.07 -93.86 -2.50
N ILE A 574 -19.78 -93.52 -2.53
CA ILE A 574 -18.73 -94.39 -3.10
C ILE A 574 -18.65 -95.70 -2.31
N ASP A 575 -18.73 -95.64 -0.98
CA ASP A 575 -18.68 -96.85 -0.14
C ASP A 575 -19.93 -97.72 -0.31
N LEU A 576 -21.10 -97.11 -0.50
CA LEU A 576 -22.35 -97.83 -0.81
C LEU A 576 -22.26 -98.53 -2.18
N GLU A 577 -21.70 -97.86 -3.20
CA GLU A 577 -21.45 -98.46 -4.52
C GLU A 577 -20.48 -99.65 -4.43
N LYS A 578 -19.45 -99.59 -3.58
CA LYS A 578 -18.54 -100.72 -3.33
C LYS A 578 -19.24 -101.91 -2.68
N ILE A 579 -20.05 -101.67 -1.64
CA ILE A 579 -20.80 -102.73 -0.96
C ILE A 579 -21.80 -103.37 -1.93
N HIS A 580 -22.48 -102.56 -2.76
CA HIS A 580 -23.37 -103.07 -3.79
C HIS A 580 -22.64 -103.96 -4.80
N HIS A 581 -21.41 -103.59 -5.19
CA HIS A 581 -20.60 -104.41 -6.09
C HIS A 581 -20.20 -105.75 -5.44
N GLN A 582 -19.71 -105.73 -4.20
CA GLN A 582 -19.37 -106.94 -3.45
C GLN A 582 -20.57 -107.88 -3.27
N TRP A 583 -21.75 -107.31 -3.00
CA TRP A 583 -22.99 -108.08 -2.90
C TRP A 583 -23.37 -108.72 -4.23
N SER A 584 -23.23 -107.98 -5.35
CA SER A 584 -23.47 -108.51 -6.70
C SER A 584 -22.51 -109.65 -7.06
N GLU A 585 -21.22 -109.53 -6.73
CA GLU A 585 -20.23 -110.60 -6.93
C GLU A 585 -20.55 -111.84 -6.08
N ALA A 586 -20.91 -111.64 -4.80
CA ALA A 586 -21.33 -112.71 -3.89
C ALA A 586 -22.59 -113.43 -4.41
N GLN A 587 -23.53 -112.70 -5.00
CA GLN A 587 -24.72 -113.30 -5.59
C GLN A 587 -24.39 -114.10 -6.86
N THR A 588 -23.51 -113.59 -7.71
CA THR A 588 -23.06 -114.31 -8.91
C THR A 588 -22.34 -115.61 -8.54
N THR A 589 -21.48 -115.57 -7.52
CA THR A 589 -20.81 -116.78 -7.00
C THR A 589 -21.78 -117.77 -6.36
N LEU A 590 -22.82 -117.30 -5.68
CA LEU A 590 -23.89 -118.17 -5.17
C LEU A 590 -24.71 -118.81 -6.30
N GLU A 591 -24.98 -118.08 -7.38
CA GLU A 591 -25.65 -118.61 -8.58
C GLU A 591 -24.78 -119.68 -9.27
N GLU A 592 -23.48 -119.42 -9.44
CA GLU A 592 -22.51 -120.38 -9.99
C GLU A 592 -22.37 -121.64 -9.11
N LEU A 593 -22.28 -121.48 -7.78
CA LEU A 593 -22.28 -122.60 -6.83
C LEU A 593 -23.60 -123.38 -6.88
N GLY A 594 -24.74 -122.69 -7.07
CA GLY A 594 -26.04 -123.31 -7.26
C GLY A 594 -26.08 -124.19 -8.51
N ILE A 595 -25.48 -123.73 -9.62
CA ILE A 595 -25.33 -124.51 -10.85
C ILE A 595 -24.43 -125.73 -10.62
N GLN A 596 -23.25 -125.56 -10.00
CA GLN A 596 -22.34 -126.67 -9.71
C GLN A 596 -22.96 -127.71 -8.77
N LEU A 597 -23.72 -127.27 -7.77
CA LEU A 597 -24.43 -128.15 -6.87
C LEU A 597 -25.55 -128.90 -7.60
N SER A 598 -26.24 -128.24 -8.56
CA SER A 598 -27.23 -128.89 -9.41
C SER A 598 -26.61 -129.96 -10.31
N GLU A 599 -25.44 -129.71 -10.90
CA GLU A 599 -24.69 -130.69 -11.71
C GLU A 599 -24.17 -131.85 -10.86
N SER A 600 -23.67 -131.57 -9.66
CA SER A 600 -23.23 -132.59 -8.70
C SER A 600 -24.41 -133.45 -8.23
N LYS A 601 -25.56 -132.83 -7.98
CA LYS A 601 -26.81 -133.53 -7.62
C LYS A 601 -27.36 -134.35 -8.79
N LEU A 602 -27.20 -133.89 -10.03
CA LEU A 602 -27.52 -134.66 -11.24
C LEU A 602 -26.60 -135.89 -11.36
N LYS A 603 -25.30 -135.76 -11.12
CA LYS A 603 -24.34 -136.88 -11.07
C LYS A 603 -24.65 -137.88 -9.95
N VAL A 604 -25.04 -137.38 -8.77
CA VAL A 604 -25.50 -138.24 -7.67
C VAL A 604 -26.81 -138.94 -8.02
N ALA A 605 -27.74 -138.26 -8.68
CA ALA A 605 -28.97 -138.86 -9.19
C ALA A 605 -28.69 -139.93 -10.26
N GLU A 606 -27.75 -139.70 -11.19
CA GLU A 606 -27.31 -140.70 -12.19
C GLU A 606 -26.64 -141.93 -11.55
N LEU A 607 -25.89 -141.75 -10.46
CA LEU A 607 -25.31 -142.84 -9.67
C LEU A 607 -26.38 -143.60 -8.87
N GLN A 608 -27.36 -142.88 -8.31
CA GLN A 608 -28.52 -143.46 -7.63
C GLN A 608 -29.48 -144.17 -8.61
N GLU A 609 -29.52 -143.75 -9.88
CA GLU A 609 -30.30 -144.38 -10.95
C GLU A 609 -29.63 -145.66 -11.47
N LYS A 610 -28.29 -145.74 -11.42
CA LYS A 610 -27.53 -146.99 -11.65
C LYS A 610 -27.72 -148.00 -10.51
N ASP A 611 -27.86 -147.55 -9.26
CA ASP A 611 -28.14 -148.40 -8.10
C ASP A 611 -29.63 -148.85 -8.06
N LYS A 612 -30.55 -147.97 -8.49
CA LYS A 612 -31.98 -148.27 -8.65
C LYS A 612 -32.29 -149.30 -9.74
N ARG A 613 -31.53 -149.37 -10.84
CA ARG A 613 -31.71 -150.43 -11.85
C ARG A 613 -31.40 -151.84 -11.36
N GLN A 614 -30.76 -152.00 -10.20
CA GLN A 614 -30.53 -153.30 -9.56
C GLN A 614 -31.55 -153.60 -8.44
N GLN A 615 -32.32 -152.59 -7.97
CA GLN A 615 -33.33 -152.73 -6.92
C GLN A 615 -34.79 -152.60 -7.40
N GLU A 616 -35.04 -152.16 -8.65
CA GLU A 616 -36.37 -152.02 -9.24
C GLU A 616 -36.81 -153.26 -10.07
N LEU A 617 -36.64 -154.46 -9.49
CA LEU A 617 -37.44 -155.67 -9.76
C LEU A 617 -38.38 -156.02 -8.60
N LEU A 618 -38.41 -155.23 -7.52
CA LEU A 618 -39.39 -155.35 -6.45
C LEU A 618 -40.11 -154.02 -6.24
N ASN A 619 -41.39 -154.02 -6.60
CA ASN A 619 -42.46 -153.14 -6.11
C ASN A 619 -42.56 -151.72 -6.69
N ASN A 620 -43.26 -151.69 -7.83
CA ASN A 620 -44.45 -150.87 -8.09
C ASN A 620 -45.02 -150.11 -6.87
N SER A 621 -45.23 -148.80 -6.99
CA SER A 621 -46.47 -148.26 -7.55
C SER A 621 -46.61 -146.74 -7.32
N LEU A 622 -46.81 -146.02 -8.43
CA LEU A 622 -47.74 -144.88 -8.63
C LEU A 622 -47.47 -143.56 -7.85
N THR A 623 -46.83 -142.55 -8.47
CA THR A 623 -47.37 -141.48 -9.38
C THR A 623 -47.93 -140.26 -8.62
N SER A 624 -47.30 -139.09 -8.73
CA SER A 624 -47.63 -137.98 -9.68
C SER A 624 -48.46 -136.89 -8.97
N SER A 625 -48.39 -135.59 -9.26
CA SER A 625 -47.74 -134.77 -10.30
C SER A 625 -48.12 -133.30 -9.95
N GLN A 626 -47.20 -132.32 -10.02
CA GLN A 626 -47.15 -131.24 -11.05
C GLN A 626 -48.33 -130.23 -11.01
N SER A 627 -48.21 -128.91 -11.18
CA SER A 627 -47.15 -127.99 -11.62
C SER A 627 -47.81 -126.69 -12.16
N TYR A 628 -46.99 -125.66 -12.45
CA TYR A 628 -47.15 -124.69 -13.56
C TYR A 628 -48.15 -123.51 -13.36
N LEU A 629 -47.93 -122.25 -13.77
CA LEU A 629 -47.06 -121.60 -14.78
C LEU A 629 -46.98 -120.06 -14.54
N ASN A 630 -45.88 -119.45 -14.99
CA ASN A 630 -45.70 -118.20 -15.76
C ASN A 630 -46.32 -116.85 -15.30
N GLU A 631 -45.88 -115.66 -15.73
CA GLU A 631 -44.69 -115.03 -16.35
C GLU A 631 -45.22 -113.62 -16.80
N ILE A 632 -44.31 -112.66 -17.05
CA ILE A 632 -44.48 -111.42 -17.86
C ILE A 632 -44.78 -110.08 -17.11
N GLN A 633 -43.82 -109.14 -17.29
CA GLN A 633 -43.79 -107.67 -17.08
C GLN A 633 -44.83 -106.91 -17.98
N PRO A 634 -44.95 -105.56 -18.17
CA PRO A 634 -44.01 -104.43 -17.90
C PRO A 634 -44.59 -103.01 -17.52
N ILE A 635 -43.69 -102.13 -17.05
CA ILE A 635 -43.42 -100.68 -17.34
C ILE A 635 -44.55 -99.59 -17.36
N ALA A 636 -44.14 -98.40 -16.87
CA ALA A 636 -44.68 -97.01 -17.02
C ALA A 636 -45.49 -96.49 -15.80
N GLY A 637 -45.39 -95.26 -15.30
CA GLY A 637 -44.81 -94.00 -15.80
C GLY A 637 -45.83 -92.85 -15.57
N ALA A 638 -45.36 -91.71 -15.05
CA ALA A 638 -46.00 -90.37 -15.00
C ALA A 638 -46.88 -89.97 -13.78
N ALA A 639 -46.60 -88.75 -13.28
CA ALA A 639 -47.19 -88.09 -12.13
C ALA A 639 -48.31 -87.11 -12.54
N GLY A 640 -49.41 -87.08 -11.78
CA GLY A 640 -50.47 -86.07 -11.92
C GLY A 640 -51.90 -86.48 -11.52
N ILE A 641 -52.10 -87.23 -10.42
CA ILE A 641 -53.45 -87.67 -10.00
C ILE A 641 -53.79 -87.14 -8.60
N TRP A 642 -54.93 -86.46 -8.49
CA TRP A 642 -55.58 -86.11 -7.22
C TRP A 642 -55.97 -87.39 -6.48
N ALA A 643 -55.46 -87.60 -5.28
CA ALA A 643 -55.65 -88.86 -4.56
C ALA A 643 -57.16 -89.07 -4.22
N PRO A 644 -57.78 -90.18 -4.64
CA PRO A 644 -59.16 -90.50 -4.29
C PRO A 644 -59.31 -90.75 -2.77
N ASP A 645 -60.36 -90.19 -2.17
CA ASP A 645 -60.63 -90.37 -0.74
C ASP A 645 -60.83 -91.82 -0.32
N SER A 646 -61.29 -92.68 -1.24
CA SER A 646 -61.56 -94.10 -0.97
C SER A 646 -60.29 -94.91 -0.68
N ILE A 647 -59.12 -94.51 -1.19
CA ILE A 647 -57.89 -95.30 -1.07
C ILE A 647 -56.94 -94.80 0.04
N ALA A 648 -57.11 -93.57 0.52
CA ALA A 648 -56.29 -93.04 1.60
C ALA A 648 -56.82 -93.48 2.97
N THR A 649 -56.24 -94.54 3.54
CA THR A 649 -56.55 -95.01 4.91
C THR A 649 -55.75 -94.27 5.98
N HIS A 650 -54.59 -93.70 5.64
CA HIS A 650 -53.70 -93.01 6.56
C HIS A 650 -53.31 -91.62 6.04
N CYS A 651 -53.02 -90.68 6.95
CA CYS A 651 -52.51 -89.36 6.62
C CYS A 651 -51.16 -89.46 5.89
N THR A 652 -51.01 -88.85 4.72
CA THR A 652 -49.80 -88.98 3.91
C THR A 652 -48.53 -88.48 4.64
N ALA A 653 -48.66 -87.47 5.52
CA ALA A 653 -47.55 -86.94 6.31
C ALA A 653 -47.26 -87.73 7.59
N CYS A 654 -48.21 -87.80 8.53
CA CYS A 654 -47.95 -88.40 9.85
C CYS A 654 -48.23 -89.91 9.93
N LYS A 655 -48.69 -90.52 8.83
CA LYS A 655 -49.00 -91.95 8.69
C LYS A 655 -50.00 -92.52 9.72
N LYS A 656 -50.72 -91.66 10.44
CA LYS A 656 -51.82 -92.06 11.35
C LYS A 656 -53.09 -92.34 10.56
N GLU A 657 -53.82 -93.38 10.94
CA GLU A 657 -55.07 -93.79 10.29
C GLU A 657 -56.18 -92.74 10.44
N PHE A 658 -56.99 -92.57 9.39
CA PHE A 658 -58.17 -91.71 9.41
C PHE A 658 -59.33 -92.41 10.12
N ASN A 659 -60.08 -91.66 10.93
CA ASN A 659 -61.23 -92.17 11.68
C ASN A 659 -62.28 -91.05 11.86
N LEU A 660 -63.36 -91.33 12.59
CA LEU A 660 -64.47 -90.38 12.76
C LEU A 660 -64.05 -89.02 13.36
N THR A 661 -62.98 -88.98 14.17
CA THR A 661 -62.46 -87.74 14.77
C THR A 661 -61.29 -87.14 13.99
N ARG A 662 -60.59 -87.93 13.16
CA ARG A 662 -59.52 -87.50 12.25
C ARG A 662 -60.00 -87.55 10.79
N ARG A 663 -60.58 -86.43 10.32
CA ARG A 663 -61.13 -86.28 8.96
C ARG A 663 -60.04 -86.08 7.90
N LYS A 664 -60.36 -86.44 6.65
CA LYS A 664 -59.53 -86.34 5.45
C LYS A 664 -59.57 -84.92 4.86
N HIS A 665 -58.42 -84.38 4.44
CA HIS A 665 -58.31 -83.07 3.79
C HIS A 665 -57.25 -83.08 2.68
N HIS A 666 -57.61 -82.65 1.46
CA HIS A 666 -56.64 -82.54 0.37
C HIS A 666 -55.78 -81.28 0.43
N CYS A 667 -54.50 -81.43 0.07
CA CYS A 667 -53.61 -80.31 -0.18
C CYS A 667 -53.78 -79.79 -1.61
N ARG A 668 -54.07 -78.49 -1.77
CA ARG A 668 -54.22 -77.87 -3.10
C ARG A 668 -52.90 -77.73 -3.88
N SER A 669 -51.75 -77.93 -3.22
CA SER A 669 -50.42 -77.86 -3.86
C SER A 669 -49.89 -79.20 -4.35
N CYS A 670 -50.27 -80.34 -3.75
CA CYS A 670 -49.76 -81.66 -4.14
C CYS A 670 -50.82 -82.73 -4.40
N GLY A 671 -52.11 -82.46 -4.15
CA GLY A 671 -53.21 -83.39 -4.44
C GLY A 671 -53.39 -84.55 -3.47
N GLU A 672 -52.51 -84.70 -2.49
CA GLU A 672 -52.52 -85.77 -1.47
C GLU A 672 -53.43 -85.46 -0.26
N ILE A 673 -53.77 -86.49 0.53
CA ILE A 673 -54.73 -86.42 1.64
C ILE A 673 -54.03 -86.41 3.02
N PHE A 674 -54.38 -85.41 3.82
CA PHE A 674 -53.78 -85.14 5.13
C PHE A 674 -54.84 -84.96 6.23
N CYS A 675 -54.42 -85.07 7.49
CA CYS A 675 -55.26 -84.71 8.63
C CYS A 675 -55.19 -83.20 8.93
N ARG A 676 -56.16 -82.68 9.70
CA ARG A 676 -56.25 -81.24 10.02
C ARG A 676 -54.96 -80.66 10.61
N THR A 677 -54.35 -81.37 11.56
CA THR A 677 -53.10 -80.94 12.23
C THR A 677 -51.89 -80.91 11.30
N CYS A 678 -51.86 -81.73 10.25
CA CYS A 678 -50.78 -81.74 9.26
C CYS A 678 -51.01 -80.78 8.07
N SER A 679 -52.16 -80.11 8.01
CA SER A 679 -52.57 -79.26 6.89
C SER A 679 -53.19 -77.93 7.36
N ASP A 680 -52.77 -77.42 8.52
CA ASP A 680 -53.45 -76.29 9.17
C ASP A 680 -53.04 -74.91 8.63
N HIS A 681 -52.29 -74.87 7.54
CA HIS A 681 -51.85 -73.65 6.89
C HIS A 681 -52.65 -73.36 5.61
N THR A 682 -52.93 -72.08 5.37
CA THR A 682 -53.56 -71.61 4.12
C THR A 682 -52.65 -70.60 3.43
N LEU A 683 -52.54 -70.70 2.10
CA LEU A 683 -51.69 -69.83 1.28
C LEU A 683 -52.42 -69.48 -0.03
N PRO A 684 -52.39 -68.21 -0.48
CA PRO A 684 -52.93 -67.83 -1.77
C PRO A 684 -52.03 -68.35 -2.90
N LEU A 685 -52.53 -69.31 -3.69
CA LEU A 685 -51.83 -69.82 -4.86
C LEU A 685 -52.15 -68.92 -6.08
N LEU A 686 -51.19 -68.81 -7.00
CA LEU A 686 -51.39 -68.10 -8.27
C LEU A 686 -52.41 -68.87 -9.12
N ASN A 687 -53.38 -68.15 -9.70
CA ASN A 687 -54.27 -68.74 -10.71
C ASN A 687 -53.56 -68.83 -12.08
N GLU A 688 -54.23 -69.44 -13.07
CA GLU A 688 -53.70 -69.64 -14.43
C GLU A 688 -53.29 -68.33 -15.13
N ASN A 689 -53.72 -67.18 -14.61
CA ASN A 689 -53.42 -65.84 -15.12
C ASN A 689 -52.31 -65.12 -14.31
N GLY A 690 -51.64 -65.81 -13.38
CA GLY A 690 -50.51 -65.26 -12.61
C GLY A 690 -50.89 -64.26 -11.51
N GLN A 691 -52.15 -64.24 -11.06
CA GLN A 691 -52.62 -63.40 -9.95
C GLN A 691 -52.88 -64.23 -8.68
N LEU A 692 -52.63 -63.66 -7.50
CA LEU A 692 -52.86 -64.34 -6.22
C LEU A 692 -54.37 -64.55 -5.98
N GLY A 693 -54.79 -65.81 -5.87
CA GLY A 693 -56.17 -66.21 -5.56
C GLY A 693 -56.49 -66.20 -4.05
N LYS A 694 -57.72 -66.60 -3.68
CA LYS A 694 -58.12 -66.75 -2.26
C LYS A 694 -57.27 -67.83 -1.55
N PRO A 695 -56.94 -67.68 -0.25
CA PRO A 695 -56.10 -68.65 0.47
C PRO A 695 -56.70 -70.07 0.48
N VAL A 696 -55.90 -71.07 0.10
CA VAL A 696 -56.28 -72.49 0.07
C VAL A 696 -55.38 -73.35 0.97
N ARG A 697 -55.87 -74.51 1.41
CA ARG A 697 -55.19 -75.38 2.39
C ARG A 697 -53.95 -76.10 1.82
N VAL A 698 -52.81 -75.98 2.50
CA VAL A 698 -51.50 -76.56 2.12
C VAL A 698 -50.71 -77.07 3.34
N ILE A 699 -49.70 -77.93 3.12
CA ILE A 699 -49.03 -78.71 4.18
C ILE A 699 -47.69 -78.15 4.70
N HIS A 700 -47.14 -77.06 4.15
CA HIS A 700 -45.85 -76.52 4.62
C HIS A 700 -45.74 -74.98 4.52
N LYS A 701 -44.94 -74.39 5.42
CA LYS A 701 -44.73 -72.93 5.58
C LYS A 701 -43.40 -72.43 4.98
N THR A 702 -42.75 -73.20 4.11
CA THR A 702 -41.41 -72.85 3.59
C THR A 702 -41.45 -72.60 2.09
N ILE A 703 -41.05 -71.38 1.71
CA ILE A 703 -40.77 -70.95 0.34
C ILE A 703 -39.56 -71.75 -0.18
N PHE A 704 -39.75 -72.49 -1.27
CA PHE A 704 -38.65 -72.90 -2.15
C PHE A 704 -38.73 -72.08 -3.44
N ILE A 705 -37.81 -71.13 -3.56
CA ILE A 705 -37.37 -70.58 -4.84
C ILE A 705 -36.49 -71.67 -5.45
N GLY A 706 -36.81 -72.09 -6.67
CA GLY A 706 -36.12 -73.19 -7.33
C GLY A 706 -34.68 -72.85 -7.71
N GLU A 707 -33.75 -73.71 -7.32
CA GLU A 707 -32.51 -73.93 -8.05
C GLU A 707 -32.45 -75.39 -8.50
N GLY A 708 -32.25 -75.57 -9.80
CA GLY A 708 -32.18 -76.85 -10.50
C GLY A 708 -31.44 -76.66 -11.81
N THR A 709 -30.13 -76.47 -11.69
CA THR A 709 -29.11 -76.32 -12.71
C THR A 709 -29.05 -77.48 -13.71
N LYS A 710 -28.66 -77.19 -14.97
CA LYS A 710 -27.52 -77.81 -15.67
C LYS A 710 -27.43 -77.34 -17.14
N LYS A 711 -26.46 -76.46 -17.44
CA LYS A 711 -25.22 -76.79 -18.17
C LYS A 711 -24.43 -75.52 -18.54
N LYS A 712 -23.17 -75.50 -18.12
CA LYS A 712 -22.08 -74.66 -18.65
C LYS A 712 -22.05 -74.77 -20.18
N PHE A 713 -21.83 -73.65 -20.88
CA PHE A 713 -20.63 -73.42 -21.72
C PHE A 713 -20.65 -72.02 -22.38
N VAL A 714 -19.51 -71.32 -22.27
CA VAL A 714 -19.00 -70.19 -23.08
C VAL A 714 -19.75 -68.84 -23.02
N VAL A 715 -19.10 -67.87 -22.35
CA VAL A 715 -19.47 -66.44 -22.35
C VAL A 715 -18.88 -65.74 -23.59
N LYS A 716 -19.73 -65.16 -24.46
CA LYS A 716 -19.45 -63.92 -25.23
C LYS A 716 -20.71 -63.36 -25.93
N LYS A 717 -21.14 -62.18 -25.45
CA LYS A 717 -21.66 -60.98 -26.16
C LYS A 717 -22.83 -61.03 -27.18
N LYS A 718 -23.75 -60.09 -26.92
CA LYS A 718 -24.57 -59.24 -27.82
C LYS A 718 -26.00 -59.69 -28.17
N VAL A 719 -26.94 -59.10 -27.46
CA VAL A 719 -28.35 -58.91 -27.87
C VAL A 719 -28.40 -57.93 -29.04
N LYS A 720 -29.07 -58.34 -30.13
CA LYS A 720 -29.37 -57.56 -31.32
C LYS A 720 -30.84 -57.80 -31.66
N LYS A 721 -31.52 -56.74 -32.10
CA LYS A 721 -32.80 -56.66 -32.84
C LYS A 721 -34.09 -56.60 -32.00
N GLY A 722 -34.59 -55.37 -31.90
CA GLY A 722 -35.98 -55.08 -31.53
C GLY A 722 -36.31 -53.60 -31.38
N PHE A 723 -35.64 -52.68 -32.10
CA PHE A 723 -36.04 -51.26 -32.18
C PHE A 723 -35.39 -50.57 -33.39
N PHE A 724 -35.59 -51.14 -34.58
CA PHE A 724 -35.02 -50.63 -35.83
C PHE A 724 -36.16 -50.37 -36.83
N LEU A 725 -36.96 -49.33 -36.59
CA LEU A 725 -37.84 -48.68 -37.58
C LEU A 725 -38.72 -47.60 -36.91
N LEU A 726 -38.15 -46.46 -36.48
CA LEU A 726 -38.84 -45.16 -36.50
C LEU A 726 -37.97 -43.92 -36.13
N ILE A 727 -36.65 -43.93 -36.39
CA ILE A 727 -35.87 -42.67 -36.38
C ILE A 727 -34.85 -42.75 -37.51
N GLU A 728 -35.33 -42.78 -38.74
CA GLU A 728 -34.49 -42.49 -39.89
C GLU A 728 -35.09 -41.33 -40.66
N LYS A 729 -34.23 -40.34 -40.94
CA LYS A 729 -34.42 -39.20 -41.85
C LYS A 729 -35.39 -38.12 -41.38
N THR A 730 -34.88 -37.17 -40.58
CA THR A 730 -35.07 -35.73 -40.93
C THR A 730 -34.21 -34.74 -40.17
N ASN A 731 -33.68 -35.01 -38.97
CA ASN A 731 -33.07 -33.92 -38.17
C ASN A 731 -31.55 -33.93 -37.97
N PHE A 732 -30.84 -35.01 -38.28
CA PHE A 732 -29.38 -35.00 -38.03
C PHE A 732 -28.59 -34.24 -39.09
N LYS A 733 -29.04 -34.25 -40.35
CA LYS A 733 -28.33 -33.57 -41.46
C LYS A 733 -28.52 -32.05 -41.40
N THR A 734 -29.70 -31.58 -40.98
CA THR A 734 -30.00 -30.16 -40.77
C THR A 734 -29.29 -29.62 -39.52
N PHE A 735 -29.24 -30.42 -38.44
CA PHE A 735 -28.49 -30.07 -37.23
C PHE A 735 -26.98 -30.00 -37.47
N TYR A 736 -26.41 -30.97 -38.22
CA TYR A 736 -24.99 -30.98 -38.57
C TYR A 736 -24.62 -29.89 -39.59
N ASN A 737 -25.48 -29.61 -40.57
CA ASN A 737 -25.27 -28.51 -41.52
C ASN A 737 -25.44 -27.13 -40.87
N ASN A 738 -26.31 -26.99 -39.87
CA ASN A 738 -26.41 -25.76 -39.09
C ASN A 738 -25.19 -25.56 -38.17
N LEU A 739 -24.63 -26.62 -37.58
CA LEU A 739 -23.36 -26.57 -36.87
C LEU A 739 -22.17 -26.22 -37.78
N LEU A 740 -22.15 -26.71 -39.02
CA LEU A 740 -21.14 -26.35 -40.03
C LEU A 740 -21.33 -24.91 -40.56
N ASN A 741 -22.57 -24.43 -40.71
CA ASN A 741 -22.85 -23.04 -41.07
C ASN A 741 -22.56 -22.04 -39.93
N LEU A 742 -22.68 -22.45 -38.66
CA LEU A 742 -22.22 -21.68 -37.50
C LEU A 742 -20.67 -21.63 -37.41
N ARG A 743 -19.98 -22.66 -37.91
CA ARG A 743 -18.51 -22.64 -38.06
C ARG A 743 -18.04 -21.74 -39.20
N CYS A 744 -18.92 -21.38 -40.14
CA CYS A 744 -18.58 -20.61 -41.34
C CYS A 744 -19.01 -19.13 -41.34
N LYS A 745 -19.66 -18.64 -40.26
CA LYS A 745 -19.93 -17.21 -40.03
C LYS A 745 -18.97 -16.51 -39.06
N CYS A 746 -17.89 -17.17 -38.65
CA CYS A 746 -16.80 -16.55 -37.89
C CYS A 746 -15.61 -16.18 -38.79
N LYS A 747 -15.89 -15.68 -40.00
CA LYS A 747 -14.90 -14.98 -40.83
C LYS A 747 -15.38 -13.55 -41.08
N LYS A 748 -14.63 -12.62 -40.48
CA LYS A 748 -14.57 -11.18 -40.74
C LYS A 748 -15.67 -10.31 -40.13
N THR A 749 -15.60 -10.14 -38.81
CA THR A 749 -15.39 -8.79 -38.27
C THR A 749 -14.03 -8.81 -37.57
N ASN A 750 -12.98 -8.50 -38.32
CA ASN A 750 -11.64 -8.33 -37.77
C ASN A 750 -11.63 -7.02 -36.98
N LYS A 751 -12.30 -6.97 -35.81
CA LYS A 751 -12.10 -5.88 -34.87
C LYS A 751 -10.70 -6.12 -34.33
N MET A 752 -9.70 -5.44 -34.90
CA MET A 752 -8.31 -5.57 -34.46
C MET A 752 -8.27 -5.31 -32.95
N THR A 753 -8.07 -6.36 -32.16
CA THR A 753 -7.96 -6.22 -30.70
C THR A 753 -6.63 -5.54 -30.43
N ARG A 754 -6.67 -4.35 -29.82
CA ARG A 754 -5.48 -3.59 -29.44
C ARG A 754 -4.57 -4.45 -28.56
N LYS A 755 -3.30 -4.58 -28.95
CA LYS A 755 -2.32 -5.34 -28.17
C LYS A 755 -2.16 -4.68 -26.80
N PHE A 756 -2.22 -5.48 -25.74
CA PHE A 756 -2.08 -4.98 -24.37
C PHE A 756 -0.66 -4.42 -24.18
N CYS A 757 -0.50 -3.26 -23.54
CA CYS A 757 0.81 -2.60 -23.44
C CYS A 757 1.11 -2.20 -22.00
N VAL A 758 2.18 -2.73 -21.41
CA VAL A 758 2.57 -2.44 -20.03
C VAL A 758 3.92 -1.72 -20.02
N GLY A 759 3.88 -0.45 -19.64
CA GLY A 759 5.02 0.40 -19.35
C GLY A 759 5.46 0.27 -17.89
N GLY A 760 6.76 0.17 -17.63
CA GLY A 760 7.34 0.32 -16.30
C GLY A 760 8.23 1.56 -16.26
N ASN A 761 7.76 2.64 -15.64
CA ASN A 761 8.52 3.87 -15.49
C ASN A 761 9.29 3.86 -14.17
N TRP A 762 10.60 3.64 -14.24
CA TRP A 762 11.46 3.60 -13.06
C TRP A 762 11.65 4.97 -12.40
N LYS A 763 11.28 6.05 -13.09
CA LYS A 763 11.52 7.43 -12.66
C LYS A 763 13.00 7.61 -12.30
N MET A 764 13.30 8.45 -11.31
CA MET A 764 14.67 8.67 -10.84
C MET A 764 15.14 7.55 -9.87
N ASN A 765 15.03 6.28 -10.26
CA ASN A 765 15.47 5.13 -9.45
C ASN A 765 16.35 4.16 -10.26
N GLY A 766 17.22 3.45 -9.54
CA GLY A 766 18.03 2.36 -10.05
C GLY A 766 19.53 2.62 -9.94
N ASP A 767 20.26 1.53 -9.76
CA ASP A 767 21.70 1.41 -9.91
C ASP A 767 22.01 0.15 -10.76
N LYS A 768 23.28 -0.09 -11.11
CA LYS A 768 23.63 -1.23 -11.97
C LYS A 768 23.24 -2.59 -11.37
N GLN A 769 23.24 -2.72 -10.05
CA GLN A 769 22.92 -3.97 -9.37
C GLN A 769 21.40 -4.23 -9.41
N SER A 770 20.61 -3.29 -8.92
CA SER A 770 19.14 -3.36 -8.93
C SER A 770 18.59 -3.51 -10.35
N ILE A 771 19.16 -2.84 -11.35
CA ILE A 771 18.76 -3.01 -12.76
C ILE A 771 19.06 -4.44 -13.26
N ALA A 772 20.22 -5.02 -12.89
CA ALA A 772 20.54 -6.39 -13.24
C ALA A 772 19.60 -7.40 -12.56
N GLU A 773 19.19 -7.14 -11.32
CA GLU A 773 18.21 -7.95 -10.59
C GLU A 773 16.81 -7.86 -11.22
N ILE A 774 16.37 -6.67 -11.62
CA ILE A 774 15.12 -6.47 -12.36
C ILE A 774 15.18 -7.23 -13.71
N ALA A 775 16.28 -7.09 -14.45
CA ALA A 775 16.48 -7.79 -15.72
C ALA A 775 16.42 -9.30 -15.55
N LYS A 776 17.13 -9.85 -14.55
CA LYS A 776 17.09 -11.28 -14.23
C LYS A 776 15.68 -11.74 -13.88
N THR A 777 14.96 -10.98 -13.07
CA THR A 777 13.58 -11.30 -12.65
C THR A 777 12.64 -11.34 -13.85
N LEU A 778 12.68 -10.32 -14.70
CA LEU A 778 11.77 -10.22 -15.85
C LEU A 778 12.11 -11.22 -16.96
N THR A 779 13.40 -11.47 -17.23
CA THR A 779 13.82 -12.42 -18.27
C THR A 779 13.63 -13.88 -17.89
N SER A 780 13.63 -14.20 -16.60
CA SER A 780 13.33 -15.56 -16.10
C SER A 780 11.84 -15.84 -15.93
N ALA A 781 10.99 -14.82 -15.92
CA ALA A 781 9.55 -14.96 -15.76
C ALA A 781 8.84 -15.44 -17.03
N THR A 782 7.72 -16.16 -16.86
CA THR A 782 6.83 -16.50 -17.97
C THR A 782 5.86 -15.35 -18.23
N LEU A 783 6.11 -14.58 -19.28
CA LEU A 783 5.32 -13.40 -19.65
C LEU A 783 4.38 -13.66 -20.83
N ASP A 784 3.18 -13.08 -20.80
CA ASP A 784 2.21 -13.13 -21.90
C ASP A 784 2.82 -12.55 -23.20
N ASP A 785 2.83 -13.35 -24.27
CA ASP A 785 3.34 -12.93 -25.58
C ASP A 785 2.43 -11.88 -26.26
N ASN A 786 1.17 -11.77 -25.80
CA ASN A 786 0.22 -10.77 -26.25
C ASN A 786 0.39 -9.41 -25.55
N THR A 787 1.31 -9.28 -24.59
CA THR A 787 1.64 -8.01 -23.94
C THR A 787 2.91 -7.41 -24.55
N GLU A 788 2.84 -6.15 -25.01
CA GLU A 788 4.01 -5.35 -25.36
C GLU A 788 4.55 -4.67 -24.10
N ILE A 789 5.83 -4.90 -23.80
CA ILE A 789 6.48 -4.42 -22.57
C ILE A 789 7.43 -3.27 -22.91
N VAL A 790 7.33 -2.17 -22.19
CA VAL A 790 8.16 -0.96 -22.36
C VAL A 790 8.76 -0.55 -21.02
N LEU A 791 10.08 -0.39 -20.93
CA LEU A 791 10.78 -0.07 -19.67
C LEU A 791 11.40 1.32 -19.76
N GLY A 792 10.87 2.27 -18.98
CA GLY A 792 11.34 3.65 -18.87
C GLY A 792 12.51 3.75 -17.89
N CYS A 793 13.74 3.90 -18.41
CA CYS A 793 14.98 3.87 -17.65
C CYS A 793 15.64 5.26 -17.55
N PRO A 794 16.31 5.62 -16.43
CA PRO A 794 17.13 6.83 -16.35
C PRO A 794 18.21 6.87 -17.45
N PHE A 795 18.50 8.06 -17.99
CA PHE A 795 19.37 8.23 -19.15
C PHE A 795 20.74 7.55 -19.01
N ILE A 796 21.37 7.67 -17.84
CA ILE A 796 22.71 7.13 -17.57
C ILE A 796 22.78 5.60 -17.60
N TYR A 797 21.63 4.91 -17.56
CA TYR A 797 21.54 3.45 -17.56
C TYR A 797 20.91 2.88 -18.83
N LEU A 798 20.54 3.70 -19.83
CA LEU A 798 19.85 3.23 -21.03
C LEU A 798 20.64 2.17 -21.80
N SER A 799 21.93 2.41 -22.08
CA SER A 799 22.80 1.44 -22.77
C SER A 799 22.91 0.14 -21.98
N TYR A 800 23.13 0.26 -20.66
CA TYR A 800 23.27 -0.89 -19.77
C TYR A 800 21.99 -1.73 -19.70
N ALA A 801 20.82 -1.08 -19.59
CA ALA A 801 19.53 -1.77 -19.64
C ALA A 801 19.34 -2.44 -21.01
N ARG A 802 19.69 -1.78 -22.12
CA ARG A 802 19.54 -2.38 -23.45
C ARG A 802 20.39 -3.64 -23.62
N GLU A 803 21.60 -3.67 -23.07
CA GLU A 803 22.49 -4.84 -23.08
C GLU A 803 21.93 -6.02 -22.26
N LEU A 804 21.31 -5.74 -21.11
CA LEU A 804 20.77 -6.76 -20.22
C LEU A 804 19.46 -7.38 -20.70
N PHE A 805 18.60 -6.58 -21.34
CA PHE A 805 17.27 -7.02 -21.75
C PHE A 805 17.26 -7.56 -23.19
N PRO A 806 16.58 -8.69 -23.48
CA PRO A 806 16.39 -9.14 -24.85
C PRO A 806 15.39 -8.23 -25.61
N ALA A 807 15.37 -8.36 -26.93
CA ALA A 807 14.54 -7.52 -27.82
C ALA A 807 13.02 -7.56 -27.53
N LYS A 808 12.54 -8.59 -26.81
CA LYS A 808 11.13 -8.66 -26.33
C LYS A 808 10.77 -7.50 -25.40
N PHE A 809 11.73 -6.95 -24.67
CA PHE A 809 11.55 -5.77 -23.82
C PHE A 809 12.00 -4.54 -24.57
N ASN A 810 11.08 -3.61 -24.79
CA ASN A 810 11.41 -2.32 -25.37
C ASN A 810 12.03 -1.43 -24.30
N ILE A 811 13.13 -0.77 -24.62
CA ILE A 811 13.78 0.19 -23.72
C ILE A 811 13.34 1.58 -24.13
N SER A 812 12.85 2.33 -23.14
CA SER A 812 12.36 3.69 -23.28
C SER A 812 13.19 4.64 -22.46
N ALA A 813 13.47 5.81 -23.03
CA ALA A 813 13.85 6.95 -22.23
C ALA A 813 12.65 7.53 -21.47
N GLN A 814 12.91 8.28 -20.41
CA GLN A 814 11.89 8.93 -19.59
C GLN A 814 11.57 10.37 -20.01
N ASN A 815 12.38 10.96 -20.91
CA ASN A 815 12.14 12.25 -21.55
C ASN A 815 13.02 12.35 -22.82
N CYS A 816 12.79 13.35 -23.67
CA CYS A 816 13.75 13.81 -24.67
C CYS A 816 13.44 15.27 -25.07
N TYR A 817 14.33 15.89 -25.83
CA TYR A 817 14.14 17.25 -26.33
C TYR A 817 13.58 17.31 -27.75
N LYS A 818 13.14 18.50 -28.17
CA LYS A 818 12.39 18.74 -29.41
C LYS A 818 13.24 19.00 -30.67
N VAL A 819 14.56 18.88 -30.56
CA VAL A 819 15.50 19.08 -31.67
C VAL A 819 16.61 18.01 -31.66
N PRO A 820 17.24 17.71 -32.81
CA PRO A 820 18.15 16.57 -32.92
C PRO A 820 19.49 16.80 -32.20
N LYS A 821 19.95 18.05 -32.07
CA LYS A 821 21.17 18.47 -31.36
C LYS A 821 21.18 19.99 -31.15
N GLY A 822 21.98 20.49 -30.22
CA GLY A 822 22.21 21.93 -30.03
C GLY A 822 22.76 22.30 -28.67
N ALA A 823 22.76 23.60 -28.37
CA ALA A 823 23.22 24.17 -27.09
C ALA A 823 22.15 24.03 -25.99
N PHE A 824 21.84 22.80 -25.61
CA PHE A 824 20.82 22.45 -24.61
C PHE A 824 21.45 21.57 -23.52
N THR A 825 22.32 22.17 -22.69
CA THR A 825 23.03 21.47 -21.62
C THR A 825 22.06 20.74 -20.69
N GLY A 826 22.27 19.44 -20.50
CA GLY A 826 21.42 18.58 -19.67
C GLY A 826 20.34 17.80 -20.43
N GLU A 827 20.04 18.17 -21.67
CA GLU A 827 19.00 17.52 -22.49
C GLU A 827 19.55 16.38 -23.36
N VAL A 828 18.68 15.43 -23.71
CA VAL A 828 18.98 14.29 -24.59
C VAL A 828 18.02 14.30 -25.78
N SER A 829 18.54 14.15 -27.00
CA SER A 829 17.74 14.17 -28.22
C SER A 829 17.25 12.77 -28.64
N PRO A 830 16.15 12.66 -29.42
CA PRO A 830 15.70 11.39 -29.98
C PRO A 830 16.79 10.64 -30.78
N ALA A 831 17.68 11.39 -31.45
CA ALA A 831 18.80 10.81 -32.20
C ALA A 831 19.77 10.06 -31.27
N MET A 832 20.12 10.65 -30.11
CA MET A 832 20.96 10.00 -29.10
C MET A 832 20.29 8.76 -28.50
N LEU A 833 18.96 8.80 -28.29
CA LEU A 833 18.22 7.67 -27.76
C LEU A 833 18.25 6.46 -28.69
N LYS A 834 18.08 6.68 -29.99
CA LYS A 834 18.19 5.63 -31.00
C LYS A 834 19.60 5.02 -31.06
N ASP A 835 20.62 5.87 -30.95
CA ASP A 835 22.02 5.46 -30.98
C ASP A 835 22.35 4.46 -29.87
N VAL A 836 21.83 4.68 -28.66
CA VAL A 836 21.98 3.76 -27.52
C VAL A 836 20.98 2.58 -27.53
N GLY A 837 20.21 2.41 -28.61
CA GLY A 837 19.30 1.29 -28.81
C GLY A 837 17.94 1.40 -28.11
N ALA A 838 17.56 2.59 -27.62
CA ALA A 838 16.20 2.86 -27.16
C ALA A 838 15.28 3.14 -28.36
N ASN A 839 14.09 2.55 -28.34
CA ASN A 839 13.10 2.67 -29.42
C ASN A 839 11.78 3.31 -28.96
N TRP A 840 11.70 3.69 -27.68
CA TRP A 840 10.57 4.38 -27.08
C TRP A 840 11.02 5.60 -26.28
N VAL A 841 10.09 6.54 -26.05
CA VAL A 841 10.25 7.62 -25.09
C VAL A 841 8.92 7.93 -24.39
N ILE A 842 8.96 8.21 -23.09
CA ILE A 842 7.83 8.72 -22.32
C ILE A 842 7.89 10.26 -22.36
N LEU A 843 6.78 10.91 -22.72
CA LEU A 843 6.71 12.36 -22.84
C LEU A 843 5.44 12.91 -22.19
N GLY A 844 5.57 14.08 -21.58
CA GLY A 844 4.46 14.73 -20.88
C GLY A 844 4.03 14.04 -19.60
N HIS A 845 4.90 13.23 -18.99
CA HIS A 845 4.63 12.61 -17.69
C HIS A 845 4.27 13.70 -16.67
N SER A 846 3.30 13.43 -15.79
CA SER A 846 2.81 14.37 -14.77
C SER A 846 3.92 15.12 -14.01
N GLU A 847 4.99 14.43 -13.60
CA GLU A 847 6.14 15.08 -12.92
C GLU A 847 6.83 16.14 -13.80
N ARG A 848 6.93 15.92 -15.11
CA ARG A 848 7.54 16.89 -16.03
C ARG A 848 6.65 18.12 -16.20
N ARG A 849 5.32 17.92 -16.24
CA ARG A 849 4.32 19.00 -16.34
C ARG A 849 4.31 19.86 -15.07
N HIS A 850 4.23 19.22 -13.90
CA HIS A 850 3.95 19.94 -12.64
C HIS A 850 5.21 20.32 -11.85
N VAL A 851 6.28 19.51 -11.91
CA VAL A 851 7.54 19.82 -11.19
C VAL A 851 8.47 20.67 -12.06
N PHE A 852 8.59 20.32 -13.35
CA PHE A 852 9.49 21.01 -14.29
C PHE A 852 8.78 22.02 -15.19
N GLY A 853 7.46 22.18 -15.05
CA GLY A 853 6.69 23.22 -15.73
C GLY A 853 6.64 23.05 -17.25
N GLU A 854 6.72 21.83 -17.80
CA GLU A 854 6.66 21.63 -19.25
C GLU A 854 5.23 21.91 -19.78
N PRO A 855 5.03 22.93 -20.64
CA PRO A 855 3.71 23.26 -21.17
C PRO A 855 3.28 22.27 -22.26
N ASP A 856 1.96 22.21 -22.50
CA ASP A 856 1.32 21.32 -23.48
C ASP A 856 1.96 21.42 -24.88
N GLU A 857 2.23 22.63 -25.35
CA GLU A 857 2.83 22.88 -26.66
C GLU A 857 4.24 22.31 -26.76
N LEU A 858 5.08 22.49 -25.73
CA LEU A 858 6.44 21.95 -25.71
C LEU A 858 6.43 20.42 -25.76
N ILE A 859 5.53 19.81 -25.01
CA ILE A 859 5.39 18.35 -24.95
C ILE A 859 4.94 17.80 -26.31
N ALA A 860 3.99 18.47 -26.96
CA ALA A 860 3.52 18.11 -28.30
C ALA A 860 4.62 18.26 -29.36
N GLU A 861 5.48 19.29 -29.26
CA GLU A 861 6.66 19.47 -30.12
C GLU A 861 7.69 18.35 -29.90
N LYS A 862 7.98 17.99 -28.64
CA LYS A 862 8.86 16.87 -28.30
C LYS A 862 8.36 15.55 -28.88
N ALA A 863 7.05 15.26 -28.74
CA ALA A 863 6.45 14.04 -29.25
C ALA A 863 6.50 13.97 -30.78
N ALA A 864 6.17 15.06 -31.46
CA ALA A 864 6.28 15.13 -32.92
C ALA A 864 7.72 14.91 -33.40
N HIS A 865 8.71 15.52 -32.74
CA HIS A 865 10.10 15.33 -33.11
C HIS A 865 10.58 13.89 -32.84
N ALA A 866 10.21 13.29 -31.70
CA ALA A 866 10.55 11.90 -31.39
C ALA A 866 9.96 10.93 -32.42
N LEU A 867 8.70 11.12 -32.82
CA LEU A 867 8.03 10.32 -33.86
C LEU A 867 8.67 10.51 -35.24
N ALA A 868 9.02 11.74 -35.61
CA ALA A 868 9.71 12.04 -36.87
C ALA A 868 11.08 11.36 -36.96
N GLU A 869 11.75 11.21 -35.82
CA GLU A 869 13.00 10.44 -35.69
C GLU A 869 12.76 8.93 -35.62
N GLY A 870 11.52 8.44 -35.61
CA GLY A 870 11.20 7.01 -35.62
C GLY A 870 11.19 6.33 -34.25
N LEU A 871 11.22 7.10 -33.16
CA LEU A 871 10.88 6.58 -31.83
C LEU A 871 9.37 6.39 -31.72
N LYS A 872 8.96 5.44 -30.87
CA LYS A 872 7.58 5.33 -30.39
C LYS A 872 7.40 6.17 -29.14
N VAL A 873 6.20 6.72 -28.93
CA VAL A 873 5.94 7.67 -27.83
C VAL A 873 4.85 7.15 -26.90
N ILE A 874 5.12 7.13 -25.60
CA ILE A 874 4.09 7.10 -24.56
C ILE A 874 3.78 8.56 -24.20
N ALA A 875 2.63 9.05 -24.65
CA ALA A 875 2.14 10.40 -24.46
C ALA A 875 1.26 10.46 -23.21
N CYS A 876 1.77 11.08 -22.14
CA CYS A 876 1.06 11.17 -20.87
C CYS A 876 0.17 12.43 -20.81
N ILE A 877 -1.01 12.24 -20.21
CA ILE A 877 -2.04 13.25 -19.94
C ILE A 877 -2.72 12.94 -18.60
N GLY A 878 -3.33 13.93 -17.96
CA GLY A 878 -4.02 13.74 -16.69
C GLY A 878 -4.37 15.04 -15.99
N GLU A 879 -5.32 14.94 -15.07
CA GLU A 879 -5.80 16.05 -14.24
C GLU A 879 -5.28 15.98 -12.80
N THR A 880 -5.15 17.14 -12.14
CA THR A 880 -4.86 17.24 -10.70
C THR A 880 -6.08 16.95 -9.84
N LEU A 881 -5.89 16.82 -8.52
CA LEU A 881 -7.01 16.60 -7.59
C LEU A 881 -7.99 17.79 -7.64
N GLU A 882 -7.45 19.00 -7.65
CA GLU A 882 -8.21 20.25 -7.65
C GLU A 882 -9.04 20.39 -8.93
N GLU A 883 -8.47 20.02 -10.07
CA GLU A 883 -9.17 20.02 -11.35
C GLU A 883 -10.30 18.99 -11.39
N ARG A 884 -10.07 17.80 -10.81
CA ARG A 884 -11.10 16.76 -10.69
C ARG A 884 -12.24 17.20 -9.78
N GLU A 885 -11.94 17.74 -8.60
CA GLU A 885 -12.93 18.23 -7.65
C GLU A 885 -13.72 19.42 -8.20
N ALA A 886 -13.11 20.21 -9.08
CA ALA A 886 -13.78 21.27 -9.84
C ALA A 886 -14.60 20.77 -11.05
N GLY A 887 -14.65 19.45 -11.30
CA GLY A 887 -15.38 18.86 -12.43
C GLY A 887 -14.75 19.12 -13.79
N LYS A 888 -13.44 19.39 -13.85
CA LYS A 888 -12.71 19.78 -15.08
C LYS A 888 -11.90 18.65 -15.72
N THR A 889 -12.04 17.40 -15.26
CA THR A 889 -11.26 16.25 -15.76
C THR A 889 -11.29 16.15 -17.29
N GLU A 890 -12.48 16.12 -17.89
CA GLU A 890 -12.64 16.02 -19.35
C GLU A 890 -12.01 17.21 -20.09
N GLN A 891 -12.18 18.43 -19.56
CA GLN A 891 -11.63 19.65 -20.14
C GLN A 891 -10.09 19.60 -20.18
N VAL A 892 -9.45 19.18 -19.09
CA VAL A 892 -8.00 19.13 -18.96
C VAL A 892 -7.42 18.09 -19.91
N VAL A 893 -7.93 16.86 -19.87
CA VAL A 893 -7.39 15.78 -20.72
C VAL A 893 -7.66 16.06 -22.21
N ALA A 894 -8.78 16.69 -22.57
CA ALA A 894 -9.05 17.13 -23.93
C ALA A 894 -8.10 18.23 -24.40
N SER A 895 -7.77 19.20 -23.54
CA SER A 895 -6.81 20.26 -23.88
C SER A 895 -5.43 19.68 -24.17
N GLN A 896 -4.94 18.80 -23.30
CA GLN A 896 -3.63 18.15 -23.46
C GLN A 896 -3.61 17.26 -24.71
N MET A 897 -4.70 16.53 -24.98
CA MET A 897 -4.85 15.74 -26.21
C MET A 897 -4.91 16.60 -27.47
N ALA A 898 -5.59 17.75 -27.41
CA ALA A 898 -5.64 18.70 -28.51
C ALA A 898 -4.26 19.25 -28.86
N ALA A 899 -3.39 19.47 -27.87
CA ALA A 899 -2.01 19.87 -28.11
C ALA A 899 -1.24 18.80 -28.91
N TYR A 900 -1.31 17.53 -28.51
CA TYR A 900 -0.72 16.43 -29.29
C TYR A 900 -1.31 16.35 -30.70
N ALA A 901 -2.63 16.47 -30.86
CA ALA A 901 -3.30 16.41 -32.17
C ALA A 901 -2.89 17.52 -33.15
N LYS A 902 -2.48 18.68 -32.64
CA LYS A 902 -1.97 19.78 -33.49
C LYS A 902 -0.69 19.37 -34.21
N THR A 903 0.22 18.66 -33.55
CA THR A 903 1.55 18.32 -34.09
C THR A 903 1.64 16.88 -34.61
N VAL A 904 0.99 15.91 -33.95
CA VAL A 904 1.03 14.48 -34.29
C VAL A 904 -0.04 14.16 -35.35
N LYS A 905 0.43 13.71 -36.52
CA LYS A 905 -0.45 13.31 -37.64
C LYS A 905 -0.60 11.81 -37.80
N ASP A 906 0.45 11.05 -37.48
CA ASP A 906 0.42 9.58 -37.45
C ASP A 906 0.45 9.09 -36.00
N TRP A 907 -0.60 8.37 -35.61
CA TRP A 907 -0.80 7.85 -34.26
C TRP A 907 -0.38 6.38 -34.11
N THR A 908 0.13 5.75 -35.18
CA THR A 908 0.50 4.32 -35.21
C THR A 908 1.56 3.98 -34.16
N ASN A 909 2.51 4.89 -33.94
CA ASN A 909 3.62 4.74 -33.00
C ASN A 909 3.39 5.46 -31.65
N VAL A 910 2.13 5.78 -31.34
CA VAL A 910 1.74 6.45 -30.09
C VAL A 910 0.98 5.48 -29.18
N VAL A 911 1.21 5.64 -27.88
CA VAL A 911 0.38 5.10 -26.79
C VAL A 911 0.04 6.28 -25.90
N VAL A 912 -1.23 6.43 -25.53
CA VAL A 912 -1.63 7.46 -24.57
C VAL A 912 -1.63 6.84 -23.18
N ALA A 913 -1.06 7.52 -22.19
CA ALA A 913 -1.16 7.13 -20.79
C ALA A 913 -1.98 8.18 -20.04
N TYR A 914 -3.16 7.78 -19.56
CA TYR A 914 -3.99 8.59 -18.68
C TYR A 914 -3.53 8.43 -17.23
N GLU A 915 -3.04 9.51 -16.64
CA GLU A 915 -2.41 9.57 -15.33
C GLU A 915 -3.21 10.50 -14.40
N PRO A 916 -4.23 10.01 -13.66
CA PRO A 916 -4.86 10.82 -12.62
C PRO A 916 -3.81 11.22 -11.58
N VAL A 917 -3.35 12.47 -11.59
CA VAL A 917 -2.16 12.92 -10.84
C VAL A 917 -2.33 12.68 -9.34
N TRP A 918 -3.56 12.84 -8.85
CA TRP A 918 -3.97 12.59 -7.47
C TRP A 918 -3.87 11.13 -7.03
N ALA A 919 -3.74 10.18 -7.96
CA ALA A 919 -3.56 8.75 -7.71
C ALA A 919 -2.13 8.25 -8.01
N ILE A 920 -1.15 9.13 -8.23
CA ILE A 920 0.25 8.77 -8.48
C ILE A 920 1.04 8.94 -7.19
N GLY A 921 1.53 7.83 -6.61
CA GLY A 921 2.41 7.87 -5.43
C GLY A 921 1.75 8.36 -4.13
N THR A 922 0.44 8.62 -4.13
CA THR A 922 -0.32 9.11 -2.95
C THR A 922 -0.96 8.00 -2.12
N GLY A 923 -0.89 6.74 -2.58
CA GLY A 923 -1.61 5.61 -1.99
C GLY A 923 -3.13 5.61 -2.24
N LYS A 924 -3.68 6.70 -2.78
CA LYS A 924 -5.06 6.73 -3.31
C LYS A 924 -5.07 6.09 -4.69
N THR A 925 -6.04 5.22 -4.94
CA THR A 925 -6.16 4.50 -6.21
C THR A 925 -7.52 4.84 -6.82
N ALA A 926 -7.56 5.26 -8.09
CA ALA A 926 -8.83 5.42 -8.79
C ALA A 926 -9.52 4.07 -8.93
N THR A 927 -10.84 4.05 -8.75
CA THR A 927 -11.60 2.81 -8.98
C THR A 927 -11.54 2.42 -10.46
N PRO A 928 -11.70 1.14 -10.81
CA PRO A 928 -11.73 0.71 -12.20
C PRO A 928 -12.79 1.43 -13.04
N GLN A 929 -13.92 1.80 -12.42
CA GLN A 929 -14.98 2.58 -13.07
C GLN A 929 -14.53 4.00 -13.37
N GLN A 930 -13.88 4.68 -12.42
CA GLN A 930 -13.33 6.02 -12.63
C GLN A 930 -12.27 6.06 -13.75
N ALA A 931 -11.42 5.02 -13.82
CA ALA A 931 -10.46 4.89 -14.91
C ALA A 931 -11.17 4.64 -16.26
N GLN A 932 -12.15 3.74 -16.28
CA GLN A 932 -12.93 3.41 -17.46
C GLN A 932 -13.73 4.61 -18.00
N GLU A 933 -14.31 5.44 -17.13
CA GLU A 933 -15.05 6.66 -17.52
C GLU A 933 -14.16 7.60 -18.36
N VAL A 934 -12.95 7.89 -17.88
CA VAL A 934 -12.03 8.79 -18.60
C VAL A 934 -11.49 8.14 -19.87
N HIS A 935 -11.19 6.84 -19.85
CA HIS A 935 -10.75 6.13 -21.05
C HIS A 935 -11.85 6.09 -22.15
N ALA A 936 -13.11 5.85 -21.77
CA ALA A 936 -14.24 5.89 -22.68
C ALA A 936 -14.44 7.31 -23.26
N TYR A 937 -14.31 8.34 -22.43
CA TYR A 937 -14.31 9.74 -22.87
C TYR A 937 -13.19 10.01 -23.89
N LEU A 938 -11.96 9.60 -23.59
CA LEU A 938 -10.81 9.79 -24.50
C LEU A 938 -11.02 9.10 -25.84
N ARG A 939 -11.59 7.89 -25.86
CA ARG A 939 -11.95 7.21 -27.11
C ARG A 939 -13.00 7.98 -27.91
N LYS A 940 -14.04 8.48 -27.24
CA LYS A 940 -15.06 9.31 -27.88
C LYS A 940 -14.41 10.56 -28.48
N TRP A 941 -13.58 11.26 -27.70
CA TRP A 941 -12.86 12.44 -28.13
C TRP A 941 -11.97 12.16 -29.36
N LEU A 942 -11.22 11.04 -29.35
CA LEU A 942 -10.38 10.62 -30.48
C LEU A 942 -11.20 10.33 -31.75
N ALA A 943 -12.37 9.70 -31.60
CA ALA A 943 -13.24 9.39 -32.73
C ALA A 943 -13.82 10.66 -33.37
N GLU A 944 -14.15 11.66 -32.54
CA GLU A 944 -14.73 12.94 -32.97
C GLU A 944 -13.69 13.92 -33.53
N ASN A 945 -12.48 13.96 -32.96
CA ASN A 945 -11.47 14.98 -33.27
C ASN A 945 -10.33 14.49 -34.17
N ILE A 946 -10.09 13.18 -34.27
CA ILE A 946 -9.00 12.61 -35.08
C ILE A 946 -9.57 11.70 -36.17
N SER A 947 -10.05 10.51 -35.79
CA SER A 947 -10.77 9.57 -36.65
C SER A 947 -11.22 8.37 -35.84
N LYS A 948 -12.23 7.67 -36.34
CA LYS A 948 -12.70 6.42 -35.74
C LYS A 948 -11.62 5.34 -35.77
N GLU A 949 -10.85 5.26 -36.85
CA GLU A 949 -9.76 4.31 -37.03
C GLU A 949 -8.64 4.50 -35.98
N VAL A 950 -8.26 5.75 -35.70
CA VAL A 950 -7.30 6.06 -34.62
C VAL A 950 -7.89 5.70 -33.26
N SER A 951 -9.15 6.08 -32.97
CA SER A 951 -9.80 5.73 -31.70
C SER A 951 -9.88 4.22 -31.43
N ASP A 952 -10.18 3.43 -32.47
CA ASP A 952 -10.29 1.98 -32.36
C ASP A 952 -8.92 1.29 -32.23
N SER A 953 -7.85 1.86 -32.80
CA SER A 953 -6.51 1.26 -32.86
C SER A 953 -5.54 1.76 -31.77
N LEU A 954 -5.70 2.99 -31.30
CA LEU A 954 -4.82 3.61 -30.31
C LEU A 954 -4.96 2.93 -28.95
N ARG A 955 -3.82 2.61 -28.35
CA ARG A 955 -3.76 2.03 -27.00
C ARG A 955 -3.80 3.15 -25.97
N ILE A 956 -4.71 3.03 -25.01
CA ILE A 956 -4.83 3.94 -23.87
C ILE A 956 -4.50 3.17 -22.60
N GLN A 957 -3.35 3.48 -22.00
CA GLN A 957 -2.88 2.94 -20.73
C GLN A 957 -3.45 3.74 -19.56
N TYR A 958 -3.68 3.06 -18.45
CA TYR A 958 -3.93 3.69 -17.16
C TYR A 958 -2.62 3.82 -16.38
N GLY A 959 -2.28 5.03 -15.94
CA GLY A 959 -1.01 5.38 -15.29
C GLY A 959 -1.12 5.83 -13.83
N GLY A 960 -2.23 5.53 -13.14
CA GLY A 960 -2.34 5.74 -11.69
C GLY A 960 -1.66 4.63 -10.86
N SER A 961 -2.01 4.51 -9.58
CA SER A 961 -1.49 3.47 -8.67
C SER A 961 -1.93 2.05 -9.08
N VAL A 962 -1.15 1.40 -9.95
CA VAL A 962 -1.35 0.00 -10.37
C VAL A 962 -0.46 -0.92 -9.53
N THR A 963 -1.06 -1.98 -8.99
CA THR A 963 -0.40 -3.02 -8.21
C THR A 963 -0.86 -4.40 -8.68
N ALA A 964 -0.18 -5.46 -8.25
CA ALA A 964 -0.63 -6.83 -8.51
C ALA A 964 -2.09 -7.08 -8.07
N ALA A 965 -2.52 -6.47 -6.96
CA ALA A 965 -3.83 -6.67 -6.38
C ALA A 965 -4.98 -6.09 -7.25
N ASN A 966 -4.75 -4.97 -7.95
CA ASN A 966 -5.81 -4.28 -8.70
C ASN A 966 -5.70 -4.42 -10.23
N CYS A 967 -4.55 -4.88 -10.75
CA CYS A 967 -4.28 -4.89 -12.18
C CYS A 967 -5.28 -5.72 -12.99
N LYS A 968 -5.80 -6.83 -12.45
CA LYS A 968 -6.78 -7.68 -13.16
C LYS A 968 -8.13 -6.99 -13.34
N GLU A 969 -8.60 -6.29 -12.32
CA GLU A 969 -9.89 -5.59 -12.38
C GLU A 969 -9.81 -4.38 -13.32
N LEU A 970 -8.71 -3.63 -13.29
CA LEU A 970 -8.44 -2.56 -14.24
C LEU A 970 -8.30 -3.10 -15.68
N ALA A 971 -7.57 -4.19 -15.88
CA ALA A 971 -7.38 -4.79 -17.21
C ALA A 971 -8.66 -5.41 -17.81
N SER A 972 -9.67 -5.67 -16.96
CA SER A 972 -10.98 -6.16 -17.39
C SER A 972 -11.86 -5.07 -18.03
N GLN A 973 -11.53 -3.80 -17.81
CA GLN A 973 -12.25 -2.67 -18.39
C GLN A 973 -12.01 -2.60 -19.91
N PRO A 974 -13.05 -2.36 -20.72
CA PRO A 974 -12.97 -2.51 -22.18
C PRO A 974 -12.07 -1.49 -22.87
N ASP A 975 -11.93 -0.30 -22.29
CA ASP A 975 -11.16 0.81 -22.88
C ASP A 975 -9.77 0.99 -22.25
N ILE A 976 -9.41 0.17 -21.26
CA ILE A 976 -8.06 0.10 -20.67
C ILE A 976 -7.24 -0.93 -21.45
N ASP A 977 -6.24 -0.45 -22.19
CA ASP A 977 -5.37 -1.27 -23.05
C ASP A 977 -4.03 -1.61 -22.41
N GLY A 978 -3.85 -1.26 -21.13
CA GLY A 978 -2.57 -1.47 -20.47
C GLY A 978 -2.33 -0.52 -19.30
N PHE A 979 -1.08 -0.50 -18.86
CA PHE A 979 -0.67 0.24 -17.67
C PHE A 979 0.63 1.01 -17.91
N LEU A 980 0.77 2.15 -17.26
CA LEU A 980 2.07 2.81 -17.05
C LEU A 980 2.38 2.79 -15.55
N VAL A 981 3.26 1.88 -15.15
CA VAL A 981 3.48 1.52 -13.74
C VAL A 981 4.70 2.24 -13.18
N GLY A 982 4.52 2.95 -12.06
CA GLY A 982 5.60 3.61 -11.32
C GLY A 982 6.36 2.64 -10.40
N GLY A 983 6.26 2.83 -9.08
CA GLY A 983 7.09 2.10 -8.10
C GLY A 983 6.96 0.57 -8.12
N ALA A 984 5.81 0.01 -8.51
CA ALA A 984 5.65 -1.43 -8.65
C ALA A 984 6.48 -2.02 -9.81
N SER A 985 6.92 -1.20 -10.78
CA SER A 985 7.79 -1.65 -11.88
C SER A 985 9.22 -1.97 -11.48
N LEU A 986 9.64 -1.55 -10.27
CA LEU A 986 10.93 -1.86 -9.67
C LEU A 986 10.90 -3.17 -8.86
N LYS A 987 9.73 -3.79 -8.72
CA LYS A 987 9.49 -4.94 -7.85
C LYS A 987 9.14 -6.20 -8.65
N PRO A 988 9.33 -7.41 -8.09
CA PRO A 988 8.95 -8.66 -8.75
C PRO A 988 7.47 -8.76 -9.14
N GLU A 989 6.59 -8.06 -8.41
CA GLU A 989 5.14 -8.00 -8.69
C GLU A 989 4.81 -7.44 -10.08
N PHE A 990 5.73 -6.72 -10.73
CA PHE A 990 5.56 -6.23 -12.10
C PHE A 990 5.28 -7.37 -13.11
N VAL A 991 5.80 -8.58 -12.85
CA VAL A 991 5.50 -9.79 -13.64
C VAL A 991 4.01 -10.13 -13.63
N GLU A 992 3.33 -9.97 -12.48
CA GLU A 992 1.89 -10.21 -12.39
C GLU A 992 1.10 -9.15 -13.15
N ILE A 993 1.54 -7.89 -13.09
CA ILE A 993 0.92 -6.77 -13.82
C ILE A 993 1.04 -6.96 -15.34
N ILE A 994 2.21 -7.39 -15.84
CA ILE A 994 2.42 -7.74 -17.27
C ILE A 994 1.45 -8.85 -17.71
N ASN A 995 1.17 -9.80 -16.81
CA ASN A 995 0.30 -10.95 -17.05
C ASN A 995 -1.18 -10.71 -16.72
N ALA A 996 -1.60 -9.47 -16.42
CA ALA A 996 -2.95 -9.17 -15.95
C ALA A 996 -4.06 -9.70 -16.87
N ARG A 997 -3.86 -9.65 -18.20
CA ARG A 997 -4.83 -10.14 -19.20
C ARG A 997 -4.75 -11.64 -19.48
N LYS A 998 -3.62 -12.28 -19.20
CA LYS A 998 -3.37 -13.70 -19.48
C LYS A 998 -4.43 -14.61 -18.82
N TYR A 999 -4.91 -14.25 -17.65
CA TYR A 999 -5.89 -15.02 -16.87
C TYR A 999 -7.35 -14.69 -17.19
N ILE A 1000 -7.62 -13.52 -17.79
CA ILE A 1000 -8.96 -13.10 -18.20
C ILE A 1000 -9.39 -13.88 -19.46
N ASP A 1001 -8.45 -14.12 -20.39
CA ASP A 1001 -8.77 -14.79 -21.66
C ASP A 1001 -9.07 -16.30 -21.47
N VAL A 1002 -8.50 -16.92 -20.42
CA VAL A 1002 -8.77 -18.33 -20.05
C VAL A 1002 -10.14 -18.49 -19.40
N THR A 1003 -10.57 -17.54 -18.57
CA THR A 1003 -11.90 -17.56 -17.93
C THR A 1003 -13.00 -17.18 -18.91
N THR A 1004 -12.80 -16.19 -19.78
CA THR A 1004 -13.85 -15.71 -20.69
C THR A 1004 -14.13 -16.69 -21.84
N LYS A 1005 -13.11 -17.33 -22.45
CA LYS A 1005 -13.33 -18.41 -23.44
C LYS A 1005 -13.96 -19.66 -22.84
N SER A 1006 -13.71 -19.95 -21.57
CA SER A 1006 -14.28 -21.12 -20.89
C SER A 1006 -15.70 -20.85 -20.36
N PHE A 1007 -16.02 -19.65 -19.89
CA PHE A 1007 -17.34 -19.34 -19.33
C PHE A 1007 -18.40 -18.91 -20.35
N GLN A 1008 -18.06 -18.16 -21.42
CA GLN A 1008 -19.06 -17.73 -22.41
C GLN A 1008 -19.49 -18.86 -23.35
N ILE A 1009 -18.61 -19.82 -23.65
CA ILE A 1009 -18.94 -20.98 -24.49
C ILE A 1009 -19.76 -22.03 -23.71
N TYR A 1010 -19.58 -22.11 -22.38
CA TYR A 1010 -20.32 -23.06 -21.53
C TYR A 1010 -21.68 -22.52 -21.03
N ASN A 1011 -21.80 -21.25 -20.63
CA ASN A 1011 -23.06 -20.77 -20.03
C ASN A 1011 -24.17 -20.45 -21.05
N VAL A 1012 -23.84 -19.99 -22.26
CA VAL A 1012 -24.85 -19.68 -23.29
C VAL A 1012 -25.41 -20.95 -23.92
N ASN A 1013 -24.57 -21.97 -24.16
CA ASN A 1013 -25.01 -23.25 -24.72
C ASN A 1013 -25.78 -24.11 -23.69
N ILE A 1014 -25.44 -24.08 -22.41
CA ILE A 1014 -26.15 -24.88 -21.40
C ILE A 1014 -27.51 -24.27 -21.07
N LYS A 1015 -27.64 -22.95 -20.95
CA LYS A 1015 -28.96 -22.33 -20.71
C LYS A 1015 -29.91 -22.48 -21.91
N MET A 1016 -29.42 -22.37 -23.14
CA MET A 1016 -30.27 -22.60 -24.32
C MET A 1016 -30.59 -24.09 -24.54
N CYS A 1017 -29.62 -25.00 -24.34
CA CYS A 1017 -29.90 -26.43 -24.41
C CYS A 1017 -30.82 -26.91 -23.29
N ILE A 1018 -30.73 -26.37 -22.07
CA ILE A 1018 -31.62 -26.76 -20.96
C ILE A 1018 -33.04 -26.19 -21.17
N LEU A 1019 -33.17 -24.97 -21.69
CA LEU A 1019 -34.49 -24.39 -22.00
C LEU A 1019 -35.18 -25.11 -23.18
N GLU A 1020 -34.47 -25.45 -24.25
CA GLU A 1020 -35.05 -26.22 -25.37
C GLU A 1020 -35.30 -27.69 -25.00
N SER A 1021 -34.41 -28.32 -24.22
CA SER A 1021 -34.60 -29.71 -23.77
C SER A 1021 -35.77 -29.84 -22.79
N ASN A 1022 -35.94 -28.87 -21.89
CA ASN A 1022 -37.07 -28.87 -20.96
C ASN A 1022 -38.40 -28.56 -21.66
N LEU A 1023 -38.41 -27.72 -22.70
CA LEU A 1023 -39.61 -27.44 -23.49
C LEU A 1023 -40.03 -28.65 -24.34
N VAL A 1024 -39.07 -29.37 -24.94
CA VAL A 1024 -39.33 -30.62 -25.68
C VAL A 1024 -39.77 -31.73 -24.73
N PHE A 1025 -39.18 -31.84 -23.54
CA PHE A 1025 -39.58 -32.82 -22.52
C PHE A 1025 -41.00 -32.52 -21.97
N PHE A 1026 -41.33 -31.24 -21.73
CA PHE A 1026 -42.68 -30.83 -21.36
C PHE A 1026 -43.71 -31.06 -22.47
N LEU A 1027 -43.36 -30.82 -23.74
CA LEU A 1027 -44.25 -31.09 -24.88
C LEU A 1027 -44.45 -32.58 -25.14
N ILE A 1028 -43.45 -33.42 -24.86
CA ILE A 1028 -43.57 -34.89 -24.93
C ILE A 1028 -44.44 -35.41 -23.78
N ILE A 1029 -44.24 -34.92 -22.55
CA ILE A 1029 -45.08 -35.28 -21.40
C ILE A 1029 -46.51 -34.77 -21.59
N ALA A 1030 -46.71 -33.55 -22.11
CA ALA A 1030 -48.03 -33.02 -22.43
C ALA A 1030 -48.72 -33.84 -23.53
N LYS A 1031 -48.01 -34.28 -24.57
CA LYS A 1031 -48.56 -35.20 -25.59
C LYS A 1031 -48.88 -36.58 -25.02
N TYR A 1032 -48.07 -37.11 -24.11
CA TYR A 1032 -48.28 -38.41 -23.48
C TYR A 1032 -49.47 -38.37 -22.50
N LEU A 1033 -49.61 -37.28 -21.73
CA LEU A 1033 -50.77 -37.04 -20.86
C LEU A 1033 -52.04 -36.78 -21.68
N LEU A 1034 -51.95 -36.08 -22.81
CA LEU A 1034 -53.10 -35.87 -23.72
C LEU A 1034 -53.54 -37.19 -24.39
N PHE A 1035 -52.61 -38.11 -24.65
CA PHE A 1035 -52.92 -39.45 -25.20
C PHE A 1035 -53.53 -40.39 -24.15
N ILE A 1036 -53.17 -40.23 -22.87
CA ILE A 1036 -53.78 -40.96 -21.74
C ILE A 1036 -55.16 -40.38 -21.38
N PHE A 1037 -55.42 -39.11 -21.66
CA PHE A 1037 -56.74 -38.48 -21.45
C PHE A 1037 -57.73 -38.70 -22.60
N LEU A 1038 -57.24 -39.10 -23.79
CA LEU A 1038 -58.05 -39.35 -25.00
C LEU A 1038 -58.23 -40.86 -25.31
N ALA A 1039 -57.62 -41.74 -24.52
CA ALA A 1039 -57.83 -43.19 -24.52
C ALA A 1039 -58.56 -43.60 -23.24
#